data_AF-A0A7Z9BK42-F1
#
_entry.id   AF-A0A7Z9BK42-F1
#
_cell.length_a   1.000
_cell.length_b   1.000
_cell.length_c   1.000
_cell.angle_alpha   90.00
_cell.angle_beta   90.00
_cell.angle_gamma   90.00
#
_symmetry.space_group_name_H-M   'P 1'
#
loop_
_entity.id
_entity.type
_entity.pdbx_description
1 polymer ?
#
loop_
_entity_poly.entity_id
_entity_poly.type
_entity_poly.pdbx_seq_one_letter_code
_entity_poly.pdbx_strand_id
1 'polypeptide(L)'
;MHLILCHTTVDFDALGAAVGLTRIYPGSRIVLAGGSHPAVRDFLALYRDEFALIERRSVNPNKIHSISVVDTQNCDRLGKSAEWFKLANLSAIRIYDHHPDMISDIPATETYIEEVGATTTLIVELLRNQPQKTVLTTAEATVMALGIHLDTGSLTFPHSTARDAIALAWLMEQGANLPVIAEYVEPGLPQKLQELLSLALEQLHKSTIRGYTVAWILFKTDEYVPGLSSLASELIDLTESDALLLANQYGRGEGDRLSIIGRSRIEKTNLNELFKPYGGGGHTRAASVVLKEGNFSEILEQLVEQLKAQIPHPPTAQELMSSPVRTIRPDTSVEEAHRILLRYDHSGLSVVDEQDQLVGIISRRDLDIALHHGFSHAPVKGYMTPQLKTITPETTLPEIEALMVTYDIGRLPVLQDKNLVGIVTRTDVLRLLHQQQRPQKSIFKGCIPGLTCTTVEELLEEKLATPLLTLLNRLSFLAEKRGWQVYLVGGAVRDLLLAESETTVSLNDIDIVVDGCYKNANFSPDILSSVSPAVELAQDLQKHYPAARLDIHGQFQTAALLWHNDPILDSLWIDIATARTEFYPYPAANPQVEASSIRQDLYRRDFTINALALRLTSPKVGELLDFFGGVSDLESGKIRILHANSFIEDPTRIYRAVRFAVRLGFEIEAQTQDYISYAISSGIYEKQREESNKSFDQNRRVPALETRLKSELRYIFQSPDWKRSLQLLGELKALRCIHPTLELSPQLWRQVRSVDRCLQRFDPEKKLNHWEVRLEVLVAYLSPEYREKVAHNLQLQAGTIERLKSLESAKNKMIETVSKSEKNSQFFWLFKPYSLSMLILIAVQSPRQVRKRIWQYLTQWQEVKPALNGNDLKAMGYKPSHQFKQILDDLLTVMLDGEICDRASAEAFLQRNYPL
;
A
#
# COMPACT_ATOMS: atom_id res chain seq x y z
N MET A 1 50.13 15.52 -20.59
CA MET A 1 49.63 14.19 -20.96
C MET A 1 48.48 13.83 -20.04
N HIS A 2 47.36 13.41 -20.61
CA HIS A 2 46.23 12.85 -19.88
C HIS A 2 46.37 11.31 -19.86
N LEU A 3 46.27 10.70 -18.69
CA LEU A 3 46.35 9.24 -18.52
C LEU A 3 45.02 8.67 -18.05
N ILE A 4 44.67 7.51 -18.59
CA ILE A 4 43.52 6.72 -18.15
C ILE A 4 44.06 5.46 -17.48
N LEU A 5 43.72 5.25 -16.22
CA LEU A 5 44.20 4.13 -15.40
C LEU A 5 43.07 3.11 -15.21
N CYS A 6 43.35 1.86 -15.54
CA CYS A 6 42.52 0.72 -15.19
C CYS A 6 43.06 0.05 -13.91
N HIS A 7 42.23 -0.76 -13.23
CA HIS A 7 42.67 -1.54 -12.08
C HIS A 7 43.70 -2.64 -12.45
N THR A 8 44.29 -3.30 -11.45
CA THR A 8 45.43 -4.23 -11.57
C THR A 8 45.15 -5.50 -12.38
N THR A 9 43.87 -5.84 -12.57
CA THR A 9 43.39 -7.01 -13.34
C THR A 9 42.34 -6.57 -14.34
N VAL A 10 42.73 -5.81 -15.36
CA VAL A 10 41.81 -5.18 -16.32
C VAL A 10 40.89 -6.21 -16.99
N ASP A 11 39.60 -6.06 -16.79
CA ASP A 11 38.54 -6.77 -17.51
C ASP A 11 38.00 -5.93 -18.69
N PHE A 12 36.96 -6.42 -19.35
CA PHE A 12 36.41 -5.75 -20.53
C PHE A 12 35.64 -4.48 -20.17
N ASP A 13 35.07 -4.35 -18.96
CA ASP A 13 34.40 -3.11 -18.58
C ASP A 13 35.43 -1.99 -18.36
N ALA A 14 36.48 -2.27 -17.59
CA ALA A 14 37.56 -1.31 -17.39
C ALA A 14 38.27 -0.95 -18.71
N LEU A 15 38.50 -1.93 -19.61
CA LEU A 15 39.09 -1.65 -20.92
C LEU A 15 38.14 -0.87 -21.83
N GLY A 16 36.86 -1.25 -21.89
CA GLY A 16 35.83 -0.60 -22.70
C GLY A 16 35.65 0.87 -22.30
N ALA A 17 35.48 1.13 -21.00
CA ALA A 17 35.42 2.47 -20.44
C ALA A 17 36.69 3.28 -20.76
N ALA A 18 37.88 2.68 -20.61
CA ALA A 18 39.13 3.37 -20.91
C ALA A 18 39.27 3.74 -22.40
N VAL A 19 38.88 2.83 -23.29
CA VAL A 19 38.90 3.08 -24.74
C VAL A 19 37.91 4.19 -25.11
N GLY A 20 36.68 4.16 -24.58
CA GLY A 20 35.71 5.22 -24.81
C GLY A 20 36.20 6.61 -24.32
N LEU A 21 36.86 6.66 -23.17
CA LEU A 21 37.45 7.89 -22.64
C LEU A 21 38.54 8.48 -23.54
N THR A 22 39.24 7.68 -24.35
CA THR A 22 40.22 8.22 -25.32
C THR A 22 39.58 9.07 -26.41
N ARG A 23 38.30 8.83 -26.70
CA ARG A 23 37.51 9.63 -27.63
C ARG A 23 36.94 10.88 -26.99
N ILE A 24 36.63 10.84 -25.69
CA ILE A 24 36.23 12.03 -24.92
C ILE A 24 37.41 12.99 -24.73
N TYR A 25 38.61 12.43 -24.47
CA TYR A 25 39.84 13.19 -24.26
C TYR A 25 40.89 12.84 -25.32
N PRO A 26 40.83 13.45 -26.53
CA PRO A 26 41.77 13.20 -27.60
C PRO A 26 43.24 13.38 -27.17
N GLY A 27 44.10 12.44 -27.54
CA GLY A 27 45.53 12.47 -27.21
C GLY A 27 45.88 11.89 -25.83
N SER A 28 44.90 11.36 -25.10
CA SER A 28 45.13 10.57 -23.89
C SER A 28 45.77 9.21 -24.19
N ARG A 29 46.32 8.57 -23.15
CA ARG A 29 46.83 7.19 -23.23
C ARG A 29 46.31 6.35 -22.09
N ILE A 30 46.08 5.08 -22.38
CA ILE A 30 45.61 4.07 -21.44
C ILE A 30 46.81 3.35 -20.83
N VAL A 31 46.85 3.28 -19.49
CA VAL A 31 47.87 2.54 -18.75
C VAL A 31 47.20 1.39 -18.03
N LEU A 32 47.59 0.17 -18.38
CA LEU A 32 47.22 -1.03 -17.64
C LEU A 32 48.11 -1.11 -16.39
N ALA A 33 47.56 -0.82 -15.21
CA ALA A 33 48.33 -0.63 -13.98
C ALA A 33 49.01 -1.91 -13.45
N GLY A 34 48.55 -3.07 -13.92
CA GLY A 34 49.10 -4.40 -13.61
C GLY A 34 49.02 -5.33 -14.83
N GLY A 35 48.20 -6.37 -14.71
CA GLY A 35 47.89 -7.33 -15.77
C GLY A 35 46.51 -7.13 -16.38
N SER A 36 46.13 -8.03 -17.27
CA SER A 36 44.78 -8.13 -17.87
C SER A 36 44.18 -9.48 -17.52
N HIS A 37 42.85 -9.52 -17.40
CA HIS A 37 42.09 -10.77 -17.37
C HIS A 37 42.46 -11.61 -18.62
N PRO A 38 42.56 -12.96 -18.54
CA PRO A 38 43.00 -13.78 -19.67
C PRO A 38 42.26 -13.49 -20.97
N ALA A 39 40.93 -13.36 -20.93
CA ALA A 39 40.13 -13.03 -22.11
C ALA A 39 40.50 -11.65 -22.72
N VAL A 40 40.77 -10.64 -21.88
CA VAL A 40 41.23 -9.33 -22.34
C VAL A 40 42.64 -9.40 -22.92
N ARG A 41 43.53 -10.19 -22.31
CA ARG A 41 44.88 -10.40 -22.83
C ARG A 41 44.85 -11.04 -24.22
N ASP A 42 44.00 -12.04 -24.40
CA ASP A 42 43.89 -12.77 -25.66
C ASP A 42 43.22 -11.88 -26.73
N PHE A 43 42.23 -11.07 -26.36
CA PHE A 43 41.69 -10.01 -27.22
C PHE A 43 42.74 -8.97 -27.61
N LEU A 44 43.48 -8.43 -26.65
CA LEU A 44 44.54 -7.46 -26.90
C LEU A 44 45.66 -8.06 -27.76
N ALA A 45 45.93 -9.36 -27.72
CA ALA A 45 46.93 -9.97 -28.61
C ALA A 45 46.63 -9.73 -30.10
N LEU A 46 45.34 -9.56 -30.46
CA LEU A 46 44.87 -9.28 -31.81
C LEU A 46 44.62 -7.78 -32.06
N TYR A 47 44.13 -7.04 -31.06
CA TYR A 47 43.64 -5.66 -31.21
C TYR A 47 44.49 -4.58 -30.53
N ARG A 48 45.66 -4.92 -29.95
CA ARG A 48 46.48 -3.98 -29.16
C ARG A 48 46.78 -2.66 -29.88
N ASP A 49 47.13 -2.74 -31.16
CA ASP A 49 47.58 -1.60 -31.96
C ASP A 49 46.44 -0.65 -32.34
N GLU A 50 45.18 -1.07 -32.17
CA GLU A 50 43.98 -0.24 -32.38
C GLU A 50 43.73 0.71 -31.19
N PHE A 51 44.34 0.46 -30.03
CA PHE A 51 44.09 1.22 -28.80
C PHE A 51 45.29 2.06 -28.39
N ALA A 52 45.03 3.22 -27.78
CA ALA A 52 46.04 4.17 -27.33
C ALA A 52 46.78 3.72 -26.04
N LEU A 53 47.20 2.46 -25.98
CA LEU A 53 47.90 1.86 -24.84
C LEU A 53 49.33 2.39 -24.73
N ILE A 54 49.79 2.63 -23.50
CA ILE A 54 51.19 2.95 -23.20
C ILE A 54 51.67 2.11 -22.01
N GLU A 55 52.86 1.53 -22.13
CA GLU A 55 53.47 0.82 -21.02
C GLU A 55 53.87 1.80 -19.92
N ARG A 56 53.64 1.42 -18.66
CA ARG A 56 53.99 2.24 -17.50
C ARG A 56 55.44 2.75 -17.53
N ARG A 57 56.39 1.90 -17.92
CA ARG A 57 57.83 2.24 -18.01
C ARG A 57 58.14 3.33 -19.04
N SER A 58 57.24 3.55 -20.00
CA SER A 58 57.37 4.55 -21.05
C SER A 58 56.66 5.88 -20.71
N VAL A 59 55.96 5.94 -19.57
CA VAL A 59 55.31 7.15 -19.07
C VAL A 59 56.33 8.02 -18.34
N ASN A 60 56.43 9.30 -18.71
CA ASN A 60 57.24 10.28 -17.98
C ASN A 60 56.35 11.02 -16.96
N PRO A 61 56.55 10.83 -15.63
CA PRO A 61 55.71 11.43 -14.59
C PRO A 61 55.60 12.96 -14.67
N ASN A 62 56.68 13.64 -15.05
CA ASN A 62 56.72 15.11 -15.16
C ASN A 62 55.83 15.64 -16.30
N LYS A 63 55.40 14.78 -17.23
CA LYS A 63 54.49 15.12 -18.33
C LYS A 63 53.04 14.78 -18.02
N ILE A 64 52.70 14.21 -16.87
CA ILE A 64 51.31 13.89 -16.49
C ILE A 64 50.64 15.17 -15.99
N HIS A 65 49.50 15.56 -16.56
CA HIS A 65 48.78 16.77 -16.16
C HIS A 65 47.39 16.43 -15.61
N SER A 66 46.81 15.31 -15.99
CA SER A 66 45.52 14.85 -15.47
C SER A 66 45.39 13.35 -15.59
N ILE A 67 44.58 12.76 -14.70
CA ILE A 67 44.37 11.31 -14.61
C ILE A 67 42.87 11.02 -14.56
N SER A 68 42.42 10.02 -15.31
CA SER A 68 41.09 9.43 -15.19
C SER A 68 41.23 7.98 -14.73
N VAL A 69 40.39 7.55 -13.81
CA VAL A 69 40.33 6.19 -13.27
C VAL A 69 38.99 5.59 -13.66
N VAL A 70 38.99 4.34 -14.11
CA VAL A 70 37.78 3.60 -14.52
C VAL A 70 37.62 2.32 -13.69
N ASP A 71 36.38 2.00 -13.36
CA ASP A 71 35.94 0.75 -12.72
C ASP A 71 36.67 0.43 -11.38
N THR A 72 37.02 1.48 -10.64
CA THR A 72 37.51 1.35 -9.28
C THR A 72 37.51 2.70 -8.57
N GLN A 73 37.18 2.65 -7.28
CA GLN A 73 37.31 3.77 -6.34
C GLN A 73 38.48 3.64 -5.36
N ASN A 74 39.24 2.53 -5.42
CA ASN A 74 40.29 2.17 -4.46
C ASN A 74 41.71 2.24 -5.06
N CYS A 75 42.65 2.84 -4.33
CA CYS A 75 44.06 3.02 -4.67
C CYS A 75 44.82 1.70 -4.72
N ASP A 76 44.47 0.76 -3.83
CA ASP A 76 45.09 -0.56 -3.77
C ASP A 76 44.88 -1.35 -5.08
N ARG A 77 43.75 -1.12 -5.75
CA ARG A 77 43.45 -1.72 -7.07
C ARG A 77 44.23 -1.08 -8.22
N LEU A 78 45.00 0.00 -8.00
CA LEU A 78 45.82 0.66 -9.02
C LEU A 78 47.32 0.33 -8.91
N GLY A 79 47.70 -0.51 -7.95
CA GLY A 79 49.06 -0.98 -7.75
C GLY A 79 50.07 0.17 -7.68
N LYS A 80 51.20 0.04 -8.38
CA LYS A 80 52.23 1.10 -8.35
C LYS A 80 51.73 2.41 -8.96
N SER A 81 50.68 2.42 -9.80
CA SER A 81 50.26 3.64 -10.52
C SER A 81 49.63 4.67 -9.61
N ALA A 82 49.17 4.24 -8.42
CA ALA A 82 48.67 5.12 -7.37
C ALA A 82 49.69 6.16 -6.90
N GLU A 83 51.00 5.92 -7.09
CA GLU A 83 52.05 6.89 -6.73
C GLU A 83 51.92 8.22 -7.50
N TRP A 84 51.32 8.18 -8.70
CA TRP A 84 51.17 9.37 -9.55
C TRP A 84 50.16 10.37 -9.01
N PHE A 85 49.24 9.99 -8.11
CA PHE A 85 48.32 10.95 -7.48
C PHE A 85 49.04 11.97 -6.59
N LYS A 86 50.30 11.73 -6.22
CA LYS A 86 51.12 12.64 -5.40
C LYS A 86 51.91 13.67 -6.21
N LEU A 87 51.77 13.68 -7.54
CA LEU A 87 52.49 14.59 -8.42
C LEU A 87 51.96 16.02 -8.31
N ALA A 88 52.86 16.98 -8.06
CA ALA A 88 52.50 18.39 -7.86
C ALA A 88 51.96 19.10 -9.13
N ASN A 89 52.16 18.51 -10.31
CA ASN A 89 51.76 19.03 -11.62
C ASN A 89 50.41 18.48 -12.13
N LEU A 90 49.63 17.80 -11.29
CA LEU A 90 48.27 17.35 -11.62
C LEU A 90 47.25 18.47 -11.48
N SER A 91 46.46 18.69 -12.53
CA SER A 91 45.37 19.67 -12.57
C SER A 91 43.99 19.05 -12.35
N ALA A 92 43.82 17.75 -12.59
CA ALA A 92 42.54 17.04 -12.42
C ALA A 92 42.72 15.53 -12.23
N ILE A 93 41.90 14.95 -11.35
CA ILE A 93 41.77 13.50 -11.12
C ILE A 93 40.28 13.16 -11.23
N ARG A 94 39.90 12.29 -12.18
CA ARG A 94 38.49 11.91 -12.42
C ARG A 94 38.26 10.44 -12.13
N ILE A 95 37.13 10.09 -11.53
CA ILE A 95 36.70 8.69 -11.33
C ILE A 95 35.42 8.43 -12.12
N TYR A 96 35.38 7.30 -12.80
CA TYR A 96 34.19 6.72 -13.43
C TYR A 96 34.00 5.31 -12.86
N ASP A 97 32.87 5.07 -12.20
CA ASP A 97 32.55 3.77 -11.59
C ASP A 97 31.02 3.61 -11.52
N HIS A 98 30.52 2.38 -11.46
CA HIS A 98 29.09 2.08 -11.39
C HIS A 98 28.61 1.62 -10.00
N HIS A 99 29.51 1.63 -9.00
CA HIS A 99 29.24 1.22 -7.62
C HIS A 99 29.06 2.40 -6.66
N PRO A 100 27.83 2.89 -6.39
CA PRO A 100 27.61 4.06 -5.53
C PRO A 100 27.91 3.82 -4.04
N ASP A 101 27.86 2.56 -3.58
CA ASP A 101 28.00 2.21 -2.16
C ASP A 101 29.45 2.07 -1.69
N MET A 102 30.44 2.19 -2.59
CA MET A 102 31.86 2.13 -2.24
C MET A 102 32.37 3.47 -1.70
N ILE A 103 33.21 3.41 -0.66
CA ILE A 103 33.91 4.58 -0.14
C ILE A 103 35.24 4.71 -0.88
N SER A 104 35.44 5.79 -1.65
CA SER A 104 36.68 6.03 -2.38
C SER A 104 37.82 6.54 -1.50
N ASP A 105 39.03 6.00 -1.71
CA ASP A 105 40.28 6.47 -1.10
C ASP A 105 41.15 7.30 -2.08
N ILE A 106 40.67 7.50 -3.32
CA ILE A 106 41.35 8.24 -4.38
C ILE A 106 41.03 9.74 -4.21
N PRO A 107 42.04 10.65 -4.25
CA PRO A 107 41.82 12.09 -4.12
C PRO A 107 41.26 12.72 -5.41
N ALA A 108 40.04 12.34 -5.79
CA ALA A 108 39.41 12.80 -7.03
C ALA A 108 38.96 14.26 -6.96
N THR A 109 39.18 15.00 -8.05
CA THR A 109 38.61 16.35 -8.25
C THR A 109 37.20 16.29 -8.83
N GLU A 110 36.87 15.24 -9.59
CA GLU A 110 35.54 15.00 -10.15
C GLU A 110 35.21 13.50 -10.06
N THR A 111 33.95 13.17 -9.77
CA THR A 111 33.46 11.80 -9.70
C THR A 111 32.20 11.64 -10.54
N TYR A 112 32.14 10.56 -11.31
CA TYR A 112 31.01 10.16 -12.16
C TYR A 112 30.64 8.75 -11.73
N ILE A 113 29.81 8.66 -10.68
CA ILE A 113 29.42 7.40 -10.07
C ILE A 113 27.89 7.32 -10.10
N GLU A 114 27.38 6.35 -10.84
CA GLU A 114 25.94 6.15 -11.01
C GLU A 114 25.62 4.66 -11.05
N GLU A 115 24.43 4.29 -10.56
CA GLU A 115 23.98 2.91 -10.55
C GLU A 115 23.56 2.46 -11.97
N VAL A 116 24.50 1.84 -12.69
CA VAL A 116 24.30 1.23 -14.02
C VAL A 116 24.95 -0.15 -14.07
N GLY A 117 24.63 -0.94 -15.11
CA GLY A 117 25.10 -2.30 -15.24
C GLY A 117 26.60 -2.45 -15.51
N ALA A 118 27.25 -1.43 -16.09
CA ALA A 118 28.69 -1.39 -16.39
C ALA A 118 29.23 0.05 -16.42
N THR A 119 30.48 0.29 -16.03
CA THR A 119 31.13 1.61 -16.13
C THR A 119 31.17 2.11 -17.59
N THR A 120 31.34 1.19 -18.54
CA THR A 120 31.34 1.49 -19.98
C THR A 120 30.03 2.15 -20.43
N THR A 121 28.89 1.83 -19.81
CA THR A 121 27.60 2.46 -20.10
C THR A 121 27.63 3.96 -19.86
N LEU A 122 28.25 4.41 -18.77
CA LEU A 122 28.42 5.85 -18.47
C LEU A 122 29.25 6.54 -19.56
N ILE A 123 30.31 5.89 -20.03
CA ILE A 123 31.18 6.44 -21.06
C ILE A 123 30.46 6.53 -22.41
N VAL A 124 29.65 5.53 -22.78
CA VAL A 124 28.82 5.56 -23.99
C VAL A 124 27.83 6.71 -23.96
N GLU A 125 27.16 6.92 -22.83
CA GLU A 125 26.21 8.04 -22.69
C GLU A 125 26.91 9.39 -22.82
N LEU A 126 28.08 9.55 -22.21
CA LEU A 126 28.89 10.75 -22.36
C LEU A 126 29.31 10.99 -23.82
N LEU A 127 29.69 9.94 -24.55
CA LEU A 127 30.04 10.02 -25.96
C LEU A 127 28.84 10.40 -26.84
N ARG A 128 27.67 9.83 -26.57
CA ARG A 128 26.45 10.11 -27.33
C ARG A 128 25.94 11.54 -27.12
N ASN A 129 26.14 12.10 -25.93
CA ASN A 129 25.72 13.45 -25.58
C ASN A 129 26.69 14.53 -26.04
N GLN A 130 27.80 14.19 -26.71
CA GLN A 130 28.71 15.19 -27.26
C GLN A 130 28.06 15.96 -28.43
N PRO A 131 28.30 17.28 -28.54
CA PRO A 131 27.73 18.10 -29.62
C PRO A 131 28.30 17.75 -31.00
N GLN A 132 29.43 17.03 -31.07
CA GLN A 132 29.99 16.49 -32.30
C GLN A 132 29.68 15.00 -32.39
N LYS A 133 29.31 14.52 -33.58
CA LYS A 133 29.00 13.11 -33.80
C LYS A 133 30.29 12.30 -33.78
N THR A 134 30.61 11.71 -32.63
CA THR A 134 31.77 10.83 -32.47
C THR A 134 31.55 9.54 -33.25
N VAL A 135 32.49 9.20 -34.12
CA VAL A 135 32.50 7.95 -34.89
C VAL A 135 33.54 7.02 -34.27
N LEU A 136 33.12 5.84 -33.83
CA LEU A 136 34.00 4.81 -33.32
C LEU A 136 34.49 3.91 -34.46
N THR A 137 35.69 3.36 -34.30
CA THR A 137 36.13 2.22 -35.12
C THR A 137 35.38 0.96 -34.69
N THR A 138 35.33 -0.05 -35.57
CA THR A 138 34.75 -1.35 -35.24
C THR A 138 35.41 -1.96 -34.01
N ALA A 139 36.73 -1.87 -33.86
CA ALA A 139 37.45 -2.41 -32.69
C ALA A 139 37.04 -1.71 -31.37
N GLU A 140 36.90 -0.38 -31.39
CA GLU A 140 36.46 0.40 -30.22
C GLU A 140 35.01 0.12 -29.86
N ALA A 141 34.10 0.10 -30.84
CA ALA A 141 32.71 -0.24 -30.61
C ALA A 141 32.55 -1.66 -30.05
N THR A 142 33.37 -2.61 -30.55
CA THR A 142 33.35 -4.02 -30.11
C THR A 142 33.85 -4.18 -28.68
N VAL A 143 34.99 -3.57 -28.31
CA VAL A 143 35.52 -3.71 -26.94
C VAL A 143 34.65 -3.02 -25.91
N MET A 144 34.02 -1.89 -26.26
CA MET A 144 33.03 -1.23 -25.41
C MET A 144 31.78 -2.09 -25.24
N ALA A 145 31.30 -2.72 -26.32
CA ALA A 145 30.13 -3.61 -26.24
C ALA A 145 30.44 -4.84 -25.38
N LEU A 146 31.65 -5.41 -25.50
CA LEU A 146 32.11 -6.50 -24.64
C LEU A 146 32.12 -6.13 -23.16
N GLY A 147 32.50 -4.90 -22.81
CA GLY A 147 32.44 -4.39 -21.44
C GLY A 147 31.02 -4.46 -20.86
N ILE A 148 30.04 -3.97 -21.61
CA ILE A 148 28.64 -4.00 -21.17
C ILE A 148 28.09 -5.44 -21.16
N HIS A 149 28.33 -6.23 -22.20
CA HIS A 149 27.81 -7.61 -22.28
C HIS A 149 28.29 -8.49 -21.12
N LEU A 150 29.58 -8.44 -20.78
CA LEU A 150 30.13 -9.31 -19.74
C LEU A 150 29.69 -8.88 -18.34
N ASP A 151 29.59 -7.57 -18.08
CA ASP A 151 29.26 -7.07 -16.75
C ASP A 151 27.76 -7.10 -16.45
N THR A 152 26.92 -7.09 -17.49
CA THR A 152 25.45 -7.22 -17.38
C THR A 152 24.93 -8.65 -17.61
N GLY A 153 25.82 -9.60 -17.91
CA GLY A 153 25.41 -10.96 -18.32
C GLY A 153 24.52 -10.92 -19.57
N SER A 154 24.87 -10.06 -20.52
CA SER A 154 24.04 -9.71 -21.69
C SER A 154 22.62 -9.31 -21.29
N LEU A 155 22.52 -8.38 -20.34
CA LEU A 155 21.28 -7.81 -19.79
C LEU A 155 20.43 -8.77 -18.94
N THR A 156 20.99 -9.90 -18.49
CA THR A 156 20.27 -10.89 -17.68
C THR A 156 20.58 -10.79 -16.18
N PHE A 157 21.65 -10.07 -15.79
CA PHE A 157 22.00 -9.93 -14.38
C PHE A 157 21.08 -8.90 -13.66
N PRO A 158 20.80 -9.07 -12.35
CA PRO A 158 19.85 -8.22 -11.63
C PRO A 158 20.18 -6.73 -11.57
N HIS A 159 21.46 -6.36 -11.68
CA HIS A 159 21.93 -4.97 -11.69
C HIS A 159 21.93 -4.33 -13.09
N SER A 160 21.55 -5.08 -14.13
CA SER A 160 21.41 -4.54 -15.49
C SER A 160 20.27 -3.54 -15.57
N THR A 161 20.47 -2.45 -16.30
CA THR A 161 19.50 -1.36 -16.43
C THR A 161 19.11 -1.14 -17.90
N ALA A 162 18.01 -0.40 -18.12
CA ALA A 162 17.62 0.01 -19.46
C ALA A 162 18.68 0.88 -20.16
N ARG A 163 19.55 1.56 -19.39
CA ARG A 163 20.64 2.38 -19.91
C ARG A 163 21.70 1.54 -20.61
N ASP A 164 21.99 0.36 -20.08
CA ASP A 164 22.93 -0.60 -20.67
C ASP A 164 22.43 -1.10 -22.03
N ALA A 165 21.14 -1.42 -22.13
CA ALA A 165 20.52 -1.85 -23.39
C ALA A 165 20.58 -0.74 -24.47
N ILE A 166 20.32 0.50 -24.06
CA ILE A 166 20.40 1.67 -24.94
C ILE A 166 21.84 1.93 -25.39
N ALA A 167 22.83 1.76 -24.50
CA ALA A 167 24.24 1.91 -24.82
C ALA A 167 24.71 0.83 -25.82
N LEU A 168 24.31 -0.43 -25.62
CA LEU A 168 24.57 -1.53 -26.56
C LEU A 168 23.96 -1.25 -27.94
N ALA A 169 22.70 -0.80 -27.99
CA ALA A 169 22.05 -0.46 -29.25
C ALA A 169 22.84 0.60 -30.03
N TRP A 170 23.33 1.63 -29.33
CA TRP A 170 24.16 2.67 -29.95
C TRP A 170 25.53 2.13 -30.42
N LEU A 171 26.19 1.25 -29.65
CA LEU A 171 27.45 0.63 -30.05
C LEU A 171 27.29 -0.28 -31.28
N MET A 172 26.14 -0.98 -31.39
CA MET A 172 25.79 -1.74 -32.59
C MET A 172 25.60 -0.81 -33.80
N GLU A 173 24.97 0.36 -33.63
CA GLU A 173 24.89 1.37 -34.69
C GLU A 173 26.27 1.91 -35.11
N GLN A 174 27.24 1.95 -34.19
CA GLN A 174 28.65 2.30 -34.50
C GLN A 174 29.42 1.16 -35.18
N GLY A 175 28.81 0.00 -35.39
CA GLY A 175 29.42 -1.13 -36.10
C GLY A 175 30.21 -2.09 -35.20
N ALA A 176 29.78 -2.28 -33.95
CA ALA A 176 30.31 -3.35 -33.09
C ALA A 176 30.18 -4.73 -33.75
N ASN A 177 31.25 -5.54 -33.68
CA ASN A 177 31.34 -6.84 -34.35
C ASN A 177 30.71 -7.95 -33.50
N LEU A 178 29.47 -8.30 -33.81
CA LEU A 178 28.70 -9.31 -33.07
C LEU A 178 29.35 -10.71 -33.04
N PRO A 179 29.91 -11.25 -34.14
CA PRO A 179 30.67 -12.50 -34.09
C PRO A 179 31.81 -12.51 -33.07
N VAL A 180 32.59 -11.41 -33.00
CA VAL A 180 33.66 -11.28 -32.01
C VAL A 180 33.08 -11.17 -30.61
N ILE A 181 31.99 -10.42 -30.42
CA ILE A 181 31.31 -10.35 -29.12
C ILE A 181 30.91 -11.74 -28.64
N ALA A 182 30.27 -12.54 -29.50
CA ALA A 182 29.83 -13.89 -29.15
C ALA A 182 30.98 -14.81 -28.69
N GLU A 183 32.14 -14.73 -29.35
CA GLU A 183 33.34 -15.52 -28.99
C GLU A 183 33.83 -15.26 -27.56
N TYR A 184 33.74 -14.02 -27.08
CA TYR A 184 34.26 -13.62 -25.76
C TYR A 184 33.19 -13.56 -24.66
N VAL A 185 31.90 -13.45 -25.00
CA VAL A 185 30.80 -13.47 -24.01
C VAL A 185 30.52 -14.90 -23.54
N GLU A 186 30.56 -15.87 -24.45
CA GLU A 186 30.42 -17.29 -24.13
C GLU A 186 31.70 -18.04 -24.57
N PRO A 187 32.84 -17.88 -23.88
CA PRO A 187 34.01 -18.67 -24.19
C PRO A 187 33.65 -20.13 -23.90
N GLY A 188 33.51 -20.93 -24.95
CA GLY A 188 33.22 -22.35 -24.80
C GLY A 188 34.17 -23.02 -23.80
N LEU A 189 33.69 -24.02 -23.07
CA LEU A 189 34.49 -24.69 -22.05
C LEU A 189 35.82 -25.19 -22.65
N PRO A 190 36.98 -24.91 -22.03
CA PRO A 190 38.25 -25.50 -22.44
C PRO A 190 38.16 -27.03 -22.47
N GLN A 191 38.92 -27.70 -23.35
CA GLN A 191 38.89 -29.17 -23.53
C GLN A 191 38.88 -29.95 -22.20
N LYS A 192 39.73 -29.54 -21.24
CA LYS A 192 39.81 -30.16 -19.92
C LYS A 192 38.53 -30.00 -19.07
N LEU A 193 37.82 -28.87 -19.20
CA LEU A 193 36.52 -28.68 -18.56
C LEU A 193 35.39 -29.40 -19.31
N GLN A 194 35.47 -29.56 -20.63
CA GLN A 194 34.51 -30.38 -21.39
C GLN A 194 34.60 -31.87 -20.98
N GLU A 195 35.82 -32.38 -20.76
CA GLU A 195 36.05 -33.72 -20.22
C GLU A 195 35.44 -33.87 -18.82
N LEU A 196 35.68 -32.91 -17.92
CA LEU A 196 35.09 -32.92 -16.59
C LEU A 196 33.56 -32.73 -16.61
N LEU A 197 33.01 -31.95 -17.54
CA LEU A 197 31.57 -31.81 -17.73
C LEU A 197 30.95 -33.15 -18.12
N SER A 198 31.56 -33.85 -19.09
CA SER A 198 31.11 -35.17 -19.53
C SER A 198 31.12 -36.16 -18.36
N LEU A 199 32.22 -36.17 -17.58
CA LEU A 199 32.32 -37.00 -16.38
C LEU A 199 31.30 -36.61 -15.31
N ALA A 200 31.02 -35.32 -15.14
CA ALA A 200 30.00 -34.86 -14.22
C ALA A 200 28.61 -35.33 -14.63
N LEU A 201 28.22 -35.19 -15.89
CA LEU A 201 26.90 -35.64 -16.35
C LEU A 201 26.69 -37.14 -16.14
N GLU A 202 27.75 -37.95 -16.14
CA GLU A 202 27.71 -39.39 -15.85
C GLU A 202 27.69 -39.72 -14.34
N GLN A 203 28.43 -38.98 -13.52
CA GLN A 203 28.72 -39.34 -12.11
C GLN A 203 28.07 -38.42 -11.07
N LEU A 204 27.30 -37.41 -11.49
CA LEU A 204 26.67 -36.45 -10.59
C LEU A 204 25.67 -37.16 -9.66
N HIS A 205 25.91 -37.04 -8.35
CA HIS A 205 24.94 -37.48 -7.36
C HIS A 205 23.84 -36.43 -7.23
N LYS A 206 22.58 -36.89 -7.15
CA LYS A 206 21.41 -36.03 -6.94
C LYS A 206 20.54 -36.58 -5.82
N SER A 207 19.97 -35.68 -5.03
CA SER A 207 18.96 -35.99 -4.02
C SER A 207 17.90 -34.91 -4.02
N THR A 208 16.63 -35.32 -4.12
CA THR A 208 15.50 -34.40 -4.00
C THR A 208 15.04 -34.39 -2.55
N ILE A 209 15.04 -33.21 -1.93
CA ILE A 209 14.61 -33.00 -0.55
C ILE A 209 13.62 -31.86 -0.54
N ARG A 210 12.40 -32.13 -0.09
CA ARG A 210 11.35 -31.12 0.10
C ARG A 210 11.06 -30.32 -1.18
N GLY A 211 11.15 -30.96 -2.34
CA GLY A 211 10.95 -30.35 -3.65
C GLY A 211 12.19 -29.72 -4.28
N TYR A 212 13.29 -29.57 -3.53
CA TYR A 212 14.55 -29.03 -4.03
C TYR A 212 15.52 -30.13 -4.43
N THR A 213 16.18 -29.98 -5.57
CA THR A 213 17.20 -30.90 -6.07
C THR A 213 18.60 -30.42 -5.66
N VAL A 214 19.24 -31.17 -4.78
CA VAL A 214 20.64 -30.95 -4.39
C VAL A 214 21.52 -31.94 -5.12
N ALA A 215 22.54 -31.42 -5.81
CA ALA A 215 23.51 -32.19 -6.55
C ALA A 215 24.92 -32.05 -5.96
N TRP A 216 25.75 -33.08 -6.07
CA TRP A 216 27.16 -33.00 -5.68
C TRP A 216 28.03 -33.98 -6.46
N ILE A 217 29.31 -33.65 -6.59
CA ILE A 217 30.30 -34.49 -7.26
C ILE A 217 31.71 -34.28 -6.69
N LEU A 218 32.53 -35.33 -6.72
CA LEU A 218 33.95 -35.30 -6.41
C LEU A 218 34.79 -35.76 -7.61
N PHE A 219 35.55 -34.83 -8.19
CA PHE A 219 36.57 -35.14 -9.19
C PHE A 219 37.91 -35.51 -8.54
N LYS A 220 38.70 -36.32 -9.25
CA LYS A 220 40.12 -36.56 -8.94
C LYS A 220 40.95 -36.21 -10.17
N THR A 221 41.86 -35.24 -10.03
CA THR A 221 42.69 -34.74 -11.12
C THR A 221 44.15 -34.65 -10.68
N ASP A 222 45.10 -34.81 -11.61
CA ASP A 222 46.54 -34.80 -11.26
C ASP A 222 47.04 -33.40 -10.83
N GLU A 223 46.40 -32.34 -11.32
CA GLU A 223 46.81 -30.95 -11.13
C GLU A 223 45.59 -30.04 -10.92
N TYR A 224 45.83 -28.85 -10.35
CA TYR A 224 44.79 -27.83 -10.19
C TYR A 224 44.14 -27.50 -11.54
N VAL A 225 42.81 -27.52 -11.57
CA VAL A 225 42.02 -27.18 -12.74
C VAL A 225 41.44 -25.77 -12.56
N PRO A 226 41.91 -24.77 -13.31
CA PRO A 226 41.30 -23.44 -13.30
C PRO A 226 39.92 -23.50 -13.97
N GLY A 227 38.99 -22.64 -13.53
CA GLY A 227 37.68 -22.51 -14.18
C GLY A 227 36.57 -23.45 -13.67
N LEU A 228 36.79 -24.24 -12.61
CA LEU A 228 35.72 -25.09 -12.05
C LEU A 228 34.46 -24.32 -11.60
N SER A 229 34.58 -23.02 -11.38
CA SER A 229 33.48 -22.11 -11.03
C SER A 229 32.48 -21.90 -12.18
N SER A 230 32.97 -21.80 -13.41
CA SER A 230 32.09 -21.73 -14.60
C SER A 230 31.44 -23.08 -14.84
N LEU A 231 32.20 -24.17 -14.72
CA LEU A 231 31.66 -25.53 -14.82
C LEU A 231 30.54 -25.80 -13.79
N ALA A 232 30.71 -25.35 -12.54
CA ALA A 232 29.66 -25.48 -11.53
C ALA A 232 28.38 -24.68 -11.88
N SER A 233 28.54 -23.52 -12.52
CA SER A 233 27.42 -22.68 -12.94
C SER A 233 26.68 -23.30 -14.12
N GLU A 234 27.43 -23.87 -15.07
CA GLU A 234 26.86 -24.56 -16.22
C GLU A 234 26.20 -25.89 -15.85
N LEU A 235 26.78 -26.62 -14.89
CA LEU A 235 26.17 -27.84 -14.36
C LEU A 235 24.84 -27.57 -13.66
N ILE A 236 24.74 -26.53 -12.81
CA ILE A 236 23.48 -26.25 -12.12
C ILE A 236 22.35 -25.90 -13.10
N ASP A 237 22.68 -25.23 -14.22
CA ASP A 237 21.76 -24.96 -15.32
C ASP A 237 21.37 -26.23 -16.09
N LEU A 238 22.35 -26.97 -16.60
CA LEU A 238 22.12 -28.18 -17.41
C LEU A 238 21.40 -29.29 -16.66
N THR A 239 21.60 -29.39 -15.35
CA THR A 239 21.07 -30.48 -14.53
C THR A 239 19.80 -30.10 -13.78
N GLU A 240 19.28 -28.88 -14.01
CA GLU A 240 18.12 -28.29 -13.35
C GLU A 240 18.16 -28.49 -11.83
N SER A 241 19.33 -28.24 -11.23
CA SER A 241 19.53 -28.43 -9.80
C SER A 241 19.35 -27.11 -9.05
N ASP A 242 18.82 -27.17 -7.84
CA ASP A 242 18.59 -25.98 -7.00
C ASP A 242 19.84 -25.64 -6.18
N ALA A 243 20.67 -26.64 -5.88
CA ALA A 243 21.99 -26.43 -5.27
C ALA A 243 22.99 -27.46 -5.79
N LEU A 244 24.26 -27.05 -5.90
CA LEU A 244 25.37 -27.89 -6.35
C LEU A 244 26.61 -27.69 -5.47
N LEU A 245 27.22 -28.81 -5.04
CA LEU A 245 28.57 -28.85 -4.46
C LEU A 245 29.52 -29.60 -5.40
N LEU A 246 30.39 -28.86 -6.07
CA LEU A 246 31.40 -29.42 -6.97
C LEU A 246 32.75 -29.43 -6.26
N ALA A 247 33.28 -30.63 -6.00
CA ALA A 247 34.57 -30.83 -5.36
C ALA A 247 35.60 -31.40 -6.35
N ASN A 248 36.85 -30.96 -6.26
CA ASN A 248 37.97 -31.51 -7.03
C ASN A 248 39.17 -31.74 -6.11
N GLN A 249 39.58 -33.00 -5.99
CA GLN A 249 40.81 -33.42 -5.32
C GLN A 249 41.96 -33.41 -6.33
N TYR A 250 43.07 -32.75 -6.00
CA TYR A 250 44.25 -32.68 -6.86
C TYR A 250 45.56 -32.67 -6.07
N GLY A 251 46.58 -33.36 -6.61
CA GLY A 251 47.89 -33.53 -5.99
C GLY A 251 48.52 -34.89 -6.31
N ARG A 252 49.80 -35.07 -5.91
CA ARG A 252 50.52 -36.34 -6.00
C ARG A 252 50.92 -36.81 -4.59
N GLY A 253 50.01 -37.44 -3.86
CA GLY A 253 50.32 -38.15 -2.61
C GLY A 253 50.17 -37.29 -1.34
N GLU A 254 51.21 -37.21 -0.49
CA GLU A 254 51.20 -36.54 0.84
C GLU A 254 50.97 -35.00 0.82
N GLY A 255 50.43 -34.44 -0.26
CA GLY A 255 50.11 -33.02 -0.40
C GLY A 255 48.83 -32.74 -1.20
N ASP A 256 47.92 -33.72 -1.28
CA ASP A 256 46.64 -33.57 -1.97
C ASP A 256 45.82 -32.41 -1.38
N ARG A 257 45.16 -31.66 -2.26
CA ARG A 257 44.27 -30.55 -1.89
C ARG A 257 42.88 -30.82 -2.42
N LEU A 258 41.88 -30.30 -1.72
CA LEU A 258 40.49 -30.34 -2.14
C LEU A 258 40.00 -28.91 -2.38
N SER A 259 39.51 -28.64 -3.59
CA SER A 259 38.76 -27.41 -3.87
C SER A 259 37.28 -27.75 -3.96
N ILE A 260 36.44 -27.03 -3.22
CA ILE A 260 34.97 -27.18 -3.28
C ILE A 260 34.36 -25.85 -3.70
N ILE A 261 33.42 -25.92 -4.64
CA ILE A 261 32.65 -24.78 -5.14
C ILE A 261 31.18 -25.07 -4.90
N GLY A 262 30.52 -24.16 -4.20
CA GLY A 262 29.09 -24.21 -3.95
C GLY A 262 28.33 -23.23 -4.83
N ARG A 263 27.17 -23.68 -5.34
CA ARG A 263 26.16 -22.84 -6.00
C ARG A 263 24.79 -23.17 -5.44
N SER A 264 23.96 -22.16 -5.19
CA SER A 264 22.57 -22.37 -4.80
C SER A 264 21.64 -21.28 -5.34
N ARG A 265 20.46 -21.72 -5.78
CA ARG A 265 19.31 -20.89 -6.16
C ARG A 265 18.30 -20.77 -5.00
N ILE A 266 18.52 -21.49 -3.90
CA ILE A 266 17.61 -21.55 -2.76
C ILE A 266 17.87 -20.35 -1.85
N GLU A 267 16.93 -19.40 -1.79
CA GLU A 267 17.11 -18.11 -1.07
C GLU A 267 17.50 -18.25 0.40
N LYS A 268 16.98 -19.26 1.10
CA LYS A 268 17.24 -19.47 2.53
C LYS A 268 18.52 -20.24 2.83
N THR A 269 19.27 -20.66 1.82
CA THR A 269 20.57 -21.32 2.04
C THR A 269 21.69 -20.29 2.13
N ASN A 270 22.69 -20.57 2.96
CA ASN A 270 23.85 -19.71 3.13
C ASN A 270 25.14 -20.52 2.98
N LEU A 271 25.65 -20.55 1.75
CA LEU A 271 26.90 -21.26 1.43
C LEU A 271 28.13 -20.62 2.08
N ASN A 272 28.10 -19.32 2.36
CA ASN A 272 29.19 -18.65 3.06
C ASN A 272 29.29 -19.15 4.52
N GLU A 273 28.16 -19.24 5.24
CA GLU A 273 28.13 -19.84 6.58
C GLU A 273 28.54 -21.32 6.57
N LEU A 274 28.15 -22.05 5.52
CA LEU A 274 28.52 -23.46 5.33
C LEU A 274 30.05 -23.64 5.20
N PHE A 275 30.74 -22.76 4.46
CA PHE A 275 32.16 -22.91 4.15
C PHE A 275 33.10 -22.18 5.12
N LYS A 276 32.60 -21.20 5.89
CA LYS A 276 33.39 -20.41 6.84
C LYS A 276 34.15 -21.23 7.89
N PRO A 277 33.60 -22.32 8.48
CA PRO A 277 34.34 -23.17 9.43
C PRO A 277 35.60 -23.83 8.82
N TYR A 278 35.61 -23.99 7.50
CA TYR A 278 36.68 -24.60 6.72
C TYR A 278 37.64 -23.56 6.12
N GLY A 279 37.50 -22.29 6.49
CA GLY A 279 38.30 -21.18 5.94
C GLY A 279 37.90 -20.76 4.53
N GLY A 280 36.71 -21.17 4.06
CA GLY A 280 36.14 -20.73 2.80
C GLY A 280 35.46 -19.36 2.88
N GLY A 281 35.12 -18.80 1.72
CA GLY A 281 34.46 -17.50 1.62
C GLY A 281 33.65 -17.34 0.34
N GLY A 282 32.75 -16.35 0.36
CA GLY A 282 31.92 -15.97 -0.78
C GLY A 282 30.60 -15.32 -0.35
N HIS A 283 29.60 -15.42 -1.22
CA HIS A 283 28.23 -14.95 -1.00
C HIS A 283 27.32 -16.10 -0.56
N THR A 284 26.12 -15.77 -0.09
CA THR A 284 25.09 -16.75 0.32
C THR A 284 24.77 -17.77 -0.78
N ARG A 285 24.73 -17.35 -2.05
CA ARG A 285 24.41 -18.18 -3.23
C ARG A 285 25.63 -18.79 -3.94
N ALA A 286 26.84 -18.32 -3.65
CA ALA A 286 28.06 -18.76 -4.33
C ALA A 286 29.27 -18.61 -3.42
N ALA A 287 29.88 -19.73 -3.02
CA ALA A 287 31.05 -19.75 -2.15
C ALA A 287 32.07 -20.79 -2.62
N SER A 288 33.31 -20.68 -2.13
CA SER A 288 34.36 -21.67 -2.39
C SER A 288 35.28 -21.87 -1.19
N VAL A 289 35.89 -23.05 -1.12
CA VAL A 289 36.88 -23.39 -0.08
C VAL A 289 37.99 -24.28 -0.65
N VAL A 290 39.21 -24.13 -0.13
CA VAL A 290 40.36 -24.96 -0.46
C VAL A 290 40.97 -25.54 0.80
N LEU A 291 41.01 -26.87 0.88
CA LEU A 291 41.52 -27.64 2.02
C LEU A 291 42.82 -28.36 1.65
N LYS A 292 43.73 -28.49 2.63
CA LYS A 292 45.06 -29.08 2.45
C LYS A 292 45.23 -30.45 3.12
N GLU A 293 44.38 -30.78 4.07
CA GLU A 293 44.46 -32.00 4.89
C GLU A 293 43.05 -32.47 5.25
N GLY A 294 42.84 -33.78 5.37
CA GLY A 294 41.58 -34.39 5.81
C GLY A 294 41.05 -35.49 4.90
N ASN A 295 40.01 -36.20 5.36
CA ASN A 295 39.30 -37.17 4.53
C ASN A 295 38.31 -36.44 3.63
N PHE A 296 38.72 -36.18 2.38
CA PHE A 296 37.97 -35.35 1.45
C PHE A 296 36.56 -35.86 1.10
N SER A 297 36.36 -37.18 1.08
CA SER A 297 35.03 -37.76 0.84
C SER A 297 34.09 -37.47 1.99
N GLU A 298 34.53 -37.69 3.23
CA GLU A 298 33.73 -37.43 4.43
C GLU A 298 33.40 -35.94 4.58
N ILE A 299 34.34 -35.05 4.25
CA ILE A 299 34.11 -33.60 4.31
C ILE A 299 33.03 -33.18 3.31
N LEU A 300 33.07 -33.69 2.07
CA LEU A 300 32.04 -33.39 1.08
C LEU A 300 30.68 -33.91 1.54
N GLU A 301 30.60 -35.15 2.07
CA GLU A 301 29.35 -35.71 2.59
C GLU A 301 28.79 -34.89 3.75
N GLN A 302 29.63 -34.43 4.69
CA GLN A 302 29.20 -33.56 5.78
C GLN A 302 28.64 -32.22 5.27
N LEU A 303 29.29 -31.60 4.29
CA LEU A 303 28.83 -30.35 3.69
C LEU A 303 27.50 -30.54 2.94
N VAL A 304 27.33 -31.68 2.26
CA VAL A 304 26.05 -32.04 1.62
C VAL A 304 24.96 -32.17 2.68
N GLU A 305 25.18 -32.88 3.78
CA GLU A 305 24.16 -33.03 4.84
C GLU A 305 23.83 -31.71 5.54
N GLN A 306 24.83 -30.86 5.79
CA GLN A 306 24.59 -29.52 6.33
C GLN A 306 23.82 -28.63 5.36
N LEU A 307 24.12 -28.68 4.05
CA LEU A 307 23.36 -27.97 3.02
C LEU A 307 21.91 -28.46 2.97
N LYS A 308 21.69 -29.78 3.03
CA LYS A 308 20.35 -30.38 3.09
C LYS A 308 19.57 -29.94 4.32
N ALA A 309 20.23 -29.75 5.47
CA ALA A 309 19.60 -29.28 6.70
C ALA A 309 19.15 -27.81 6.62
N GLN A 310 19.79 -26.97 5.78
CA GLN A 310 19.39 -25.59 5.56
C GLN A 310 18.16 -25.44 4.63
N ILE A 311 17.73 -26.53 3.96
CA ILE A 311 16.62 -26.46 2.99
C ILE A 311 15.29 -26.18 3.72
N PRO A 312 14.59 -25.08 3.38
CA PRO A 312 13.32 -24.75 4.03
C PRO A 312 12.23 -25.77 3.69
N HIS A 313 11.24 -25.89 4.58
CA HIS A 313 10.02 -26.61 4.25
C HIS A 313 9.22 -25.85 3.19
N PRO A 314 8.79 -26.49 2.09
CA PRO A 314 7.87 -25.89 1.14
C PRO A 314 6.54 -25.62 1.83
N PRO A 315 5.84 -24.54 1.45
CA PRO A 315 4.50 -24.27 1.95
C PRO A 315 3.56 -25.45 1.67
N THR A 316 2.63 -25.72 2.57
CA THR A 316 1.66 -26.81 2.44
C THR A 316 0.28 -26.30 1.99
N ALA A 317 -0.59 -27.21 1.56
CA ALA A 317 -1.97 -26.91 1.22
C ALA A 317 -2.70 -26.19 2.37
N GLN A 318 -2.43 -26.57 3.61
CA GLN A 318 -3.00 -25.94 4.80
C GLN A 318 -2.65 -24.45 4.93
N GLU A 319 -1.43 -24.07 4.51
CA GLU A 319 -0.96 -22.68 4.50
C GLU A 319 -1.52 -21.88 3.32
N LEU A 320 -1.85 -22.56 2.23
CA LEU A 320 -2.31 -21.96 0.96
C LEU A 320 -3.84 -21.86 0.83
N MET A 321 -4.56 -22.79 1.45
CA MET A 321 -5.98 -23.02 1.17
C MET A 321 -6.87 -21.89 1.68
N SER A 322 -7.91 -21.60 0.91
CA SER A 322 -9.05 -20.83 1.41
C SER A 322 -10.01 -21.75 2.16
N SER A 323 -10.42 -21.35 3.37
CA SER A 323 -11.37 -22.07 4.23
C SER A 323 -12.24 -21.04 4.99
N PRO A 324 -13.53 -21.29 5.27
CA PRO A 324 -14.31 -22.47 4.87
C PRO A 324 -14.63 -22.46 3.37
N VAL A 325 -14.74 -23.65 2.76
CA VAL A 325 -15.08 -23.77 1.35
C VAL A 325 -16.57 -23.54 1.17
N ARG A 326 -16.92 -22.65 0.24
CA ARG A 326 -18.32 -22.43 -0.09
C ARG A 326 -18.85 -23.57 -0.94
N THR A 327 -19.93 -24.17 -0.47
CA THR A 327 -20.54 -25.33 -1.11
C THR A 327 -21.97 -25.07 -1.55
N ILE A 328 -22.43 -25.84 -2.55
CA ILE A 328 -23.81 -25.87 -3.02
C ILE A 328 -24.29 -27.32 -3.14
N ARG A 329 -25.61 -27.53 -3.15
CA ARG A 329 -26.20 -28.85 -3.37
C ARG A 329 -26.27 -29.20 -4.85
N PRO A 330 -26.26 -30.48 -5.25
CA PRO A 330 -26.29 -30.91 -6.66
C PRO A 330 -27.53 -30.43 -7.42
N ASP A 331 -28.64 -30.25 -6.70
CA ASP A 331 -29.93 -29.82 -7.26
C ASP A 331 -30.12 -28.29 -7.29
N THR A 332 -29.12 -27.52 -6.82
CA THR A 332 -29.10 -26.06 -6.95
C THR A 332 -29.19 -25.70 -8.43
N SER A 333 -30.02 -24.71 -8.80
CA SER A 333 -30.14 -24.30 -10.20
C SER A 333 -28.88 -23.57 -10.70
N VAL A 334 -28.64 -23.60 -12.00
CA VAL A 334 -27.54 -22.84 -12.65
C VAL A 334 -27.64 -21.35 -12.34
N GLU A 335 -28.85 -20.77 -12.38
CA GLU A 335 -29.07 -19.35 -12.06
C GLU A 335 -28.68 -19.01 -10.63
N GLU A 336 -29.08 -19.84 -9.66
CA GLU A 336 -28.76 -19.60 -8.26
C GLU A 336 -27.27 -19.82 -7.99
N ALA A 337 -26.66 -20.85 -8.58
CA ALA A 337 -25.21 -21.05 -8.49
C ALA A 337 -24.44 -19.86 -9.10
N HIS A 338 -24.90 -19.30 -10.22
CA HIS A 338 -24.28 -18.14 -10.85
C HIS A 338 -24.44 -16.89 -10.00
N ARG A 339 -25.62 -16.70 -9.39
CA ARG A 339 -25.86 -15.64 -8.41
C ARG A 339 -24.93 -15.77 -7.20
N ILE A 340 -24.69 -16.98 -6.71
CA ILE A 340 -23.74 -17.26 -5.62
C ILE A 340 -22.30 -16.91 -6.07
N LEU A 341 -21.86 -17.31 -7.27
CA LEU A 341 -20.54 -16.93 -7.77
C LEU A 341 -20.33 -15.42 -7.84
N LEU A 342 -21.30 -14.70 -8.40
CA LEU A 342 -21.26 -13.24 -8.48
C LEU A 342 -21.30 -12.60 -7.09
N ARG A 343 -22.09 -13.17 -6.17
CA ARG A 343 -22.25 -12.67 -4.80
C ARG A 343 -20.96 -12.75 -3.98
N TYR A 344 -20.13 -13.76 -4.21
CA TYR A 344 -18.92 -13.99 -3.42
C TYR A 344 -17.61 -13.76 -4.21
N ASP A 345 -17.72 -13.20 -5.42
CA ASP A 345 -16.62 -13.03 -6.38
C ASP A 345 -15.77 -14.30 -6.53
N HIS A 346 -16.45 -15.44 -6.60
CA HIS A 346 -15.82 -16.73 -6.80
C HIS A 346 -15.79 -17.08 -8.28
N SER A 347 -14.72 -17.74 -8.71
CA SER A 347 -14.65 -18.32 -10.05
C SER A 347 -15.25 -19.74 -10.09
N GLY A 348 -15.66 -20.29 -8.94
CA GLY A 348 -16.17 -21.65 -8.80
C GLY A 348 -16.76 -22.00 -7.45
N LEU A 349 -17.55 -23.07 -7.40
CA LEU A 349 -18.17 -23.61 -6.19
C LEU A 349 -17.93 -25.12 -6.09
N SER A 350 -17.69 -25.60 -4.87
CA SER A 350 -17.69 -27.02 -4.56
C SER A 350 -19.13 -27.50 -4.41
N VAL A 351 -19.43 -28.70 -4.90
CA VAL A 351 -20.74 -29.32 -4.83
C VAL A 351 -20.66 -30.47 -3.84
N VAL A 352 -21.54 -30.47 -2.83
CA VAL A 352 -21.57 -31.49 -1.77
C VAL A 352 -22.95 -32.14 -1.65
N ASP A 353 -22.99 -33.44 -1.36
CA ASP A 353 -24.23 -34.19 -1.13
C ASP A 353 -24.88 -33.86 0.23
N GLU A 354 -25.99 -34.50 0.59
CA GLU A 354 -26.69 -34.28 1.86
C GLU A 354 -25.87 -34.62 3.11
N GLN A 355 -24.79 -35.40 2.96
CA GLN A 355 -23.86 -35.77 4.02
C GLN A 355 -22.61 -34.86 4.05
N ASP A 356 -22.66 -33.72 3.35
CA ASP A 356 -21.58 -32.75 3.18
C ASP A 356 -20.29 -33.34 2.56
N GLN A 357 -20.42 -34.46 1.84
CA GLN A 357 -19.32 -35.06 1.10
C GLN A 357 -19.18 -34.42 -0.28
N LEU A 358 -17.95 -34.17 -0.70
CA LEU A 358 -17.65 -33.56 -1.99
C LEU A 358 -18.00 -34.50 -3.16
N VAL A 359 -18.91 -34.06 -4.04
CA VAL A 359 -19.39 -34.83 -5.20
C VAL A 359 -19.11 -34.19 -6.54
N GLY A 360 -18.69 -32.93 -6.57
CA GLY A 360 -18.33 -32.24 -7.80
C GLY A 360 -17.83 -30.82 -7.59
N ILE A 361 -17.41 -30.17 -8.66
CA ILE A 361 -17.09 -28.74 -8.68
C ILE A 361 -17.70 -28.14 -9.93
N ILE A 362 -18.24 -26.93 -9.83
CA ILE A 362 -18.70 -26.14 -10.96
C ILE A 362 -17.94 -24.82 -11.08
N SER A 363 -17.53 -24.45 -12.30
CA SER A 363 -16.85 -23.19 -12.58
C SER A 363 -17.79 -22.13 -13.14
N ARG A 364 -17.37 -20.87 -13.06
CA ARG A 364 -18.07 -19.74 -13.70
C ARG A 364 -18.26 -19.99 -15.19
N ARG A 365 -17.24 -20.53 -15.86
CA ARG A 365 -17.30 -20.88 -17.27
C ARG A 365 -18.40 -21.89 -17.56
N ASP A 366 -18.54 -22.93 -16.72
CA ASP A 366 -19.58 -23.95 -16.90
C ASP A 366 -20.98 -23.34 -16.76
N LEU A 367 -21.17 -22.44 -15.78
CA LEU A 367 -22.42 -21.73 -15.57
C LEU A 367 -22.73 -20.74 -16.69
N ASP A 368 -21.74 -19.96 -17.16
CA ASP A 368 -21.91 -19.00 -18.25
C ASP A 368 -22.31 -19.73 -19.55
N ILE A 369 -21.72 -20.88 -19.85
CA ILE A 369 -22.11 -21.74 -20.97
C ILE A 369 -23.56 -22.20 -20.80
N ALA A 370 -23.93 -22.72 -19.63
CA ALA A 370 -25.29 -23.17 -19.36
C ALA A 370 -26.32 -22.04 -19.49
N LEU A 371 -26.01 -20.85 -18.98
CA LEU A 371 -26.86 -19.65 -19.07
C LEU A 371 -27.01 -19.16 -20.51
N HIS A 372 -25.92 -19.13 -21.28
CA HIS A 372 -25.95 -18.75 -22.69
C HIS A 372 -26.86 -19.66 -23.53
N HIS A 373 -26.94 -20.95 -23.17
CA HIS A 373 -27.84 -21.91 -23.80
C HIS A 373 -29.24 -21.98 -23.16
N GLY A 374 -29.59 -21.06 -22.25
CA GLY A 374 -30.93 -20.95 -21.68
C GLY A 374 -31.24 -21.96 -20.56
N PHE A 375 -30.23 -22.61 -19.98
CA PHE A 375 -30.40 -23.63 -18.94
C PHE A 375 -30.39 -23.07 -17.52
N SER A 376 -30.91 -21.85 -17.31
CA SER A 376 -30.89 -21.19 -15.99
C SER A 376 -31.59 -21.99 -14.88
N HIS A 377 -32.60 -22.79 -15.23
CA HIS A 377 -33.39 -23.60 -14.30
C HIS A 377 -32.81 -25.00 -14.07
N ALA A 378 -31.84 -25.42 -14.89
CA ALA A 378 -31.30 -26.77 -14.82
C ALA A 378 -30.46 -26.96 -13.53
N PRO A 379 -30.38 -28.19 -12.99
CA PRO A 379 -29.58 -28.46 -11.80
C PRO A 379 -28.08 -28.48 -12.12
N VAL A 380 -27.28 -27.97 -11.19
CA VAL A 380 -25.80 -27.91 -11.27
C VAL A 380 -25.17 -29.28 -11.52
N LYS A 381 -25.74 -30.36 -11.00
CA LYS A 381 -25.23 -31.72 -11.23
C LYS A 381 -25.09 -32.13 -12.69
N GLY A 382 -25.85 -31.49 -13.59
CA GLY A 382 -25.76 -31.72 -15.04
C GLY A 382 -24.59 -31.01 -15.73
N TYR A 383 -23.95 -30.05 -15.05
CA TYR A 383 -22.89 -29.20 -15.61
C TYR A 383 -21.60 -29.22 -14.78
N MET A 384 -21.64 -29.75 -13.56
CA MET A 384 -20.46 -29.86 -12.70
C MET A 384 -19.49 -30.94 -13.20
N THR A 385 -18.23 -30.84 -12.80
CA THR A 385 -17.23 -31.90 -12.95
C THR A 385 -17.30 -32.84 -11.74
N PRO A 386 -17.69 -34.12 -11.90
CA PRO A 386 -17.87 -35.05 -10.77
C PRO A 386 -16.59 -35.79 -10.36
N GLN A 387 -15.65 -36.02 -11.28
CA GLN A 387 -14.38 -36.70 -10.99
C GLN A 387 -13.31 -35.67 -10.62
N LEU A 388 -13.07 -35.52 -9.32
CA LEU A 388 -12.17 -34.50 -8.79
C LEU A 388 -10.84 -35.10 -8.37
N LYS A 389 -9.76 -34.36 -8.63
CA LYS A 389 -8.50 -34.56 -7.91
C LYS A 389 -8.55 -33.73 -6.63
N THR A 390 -8.20 -34.36 -5.52
CA THR A 390 -8.20 -33.74 -4.19
C THR A 390 -6.81 -33.87 -3.57
N ILE A 391 -6.49 -32.99 -2.64
CA ILE A 391 -5.22 -32.96 -1.89
C ILE A 391 -5.49 -33.04 -0.39
N THR A 392 -4.46 -33.28 0.42
CA THR A 392 -4.54 -33.24 1.89
C THR A 392 -3.94 -31.95 2.43
N PRO A 393 -4.23 -31.53 3.68
CA PRO A 393 -3.64 -30.32 4.28
C PRO A 393 -2.10 -30.29 4.25
N GLU A 394 -1.46 -31.47 4.28
CA GLU A 394 0.00 -31.63 4.30
C GLU A 394 0.64 -31.64 2.91
N THR A 395 -0.16 -31.69 1.83
CA THR A 395 0.35 -31.72 0.45
C THR A 395 1.16 -30.46 0.16
N THR A 396 2.35 -30.61 -0.42
CA THR A 396 3.31 -29.50 -0.58
C THR A 396 3.07 -28.66 -1.83
N LEU A 397 3.51 -27.40 -1.86
CA LEU A 397 3.36 -26.49 -3.00
C LEU A 397 3.87 -27.10 -4.34
N PRO A 398 5.07 -27.72 -4.42
CA PRO A 398 5.52 -28.34 -5.66
C PRO A 398 4.60 -29.46 -6.15
N GLU A 399 4.03 -30.25 -5.24
CA GLU A 399 3.06 -31.29 -5.58
C GLU A 399 1.73 -30.68 -6.07
N ILE A 400 1.27 -29.59 -5.42
CA ILE A 400 0.08 -28.84 -5.84
C ILE A 400 0.29 -28.28 -7.26
N GLU A 401 1.43 -27.65 -7.53
CA GLU A 401 1.78 -27.12 -8.86
C GLU A 401 1.82 -28.23 -9.91
N ALA A 402 2.50 -29.34 -9.61
CA ALA A 402 2.57 -30.49 -10.51
C ALA A 402 1.17 -31.04 -10.84
N LEU A 403 0.28 -31.15 -9.84
CA LEU A 403 -1.11 -31.57 -10.05
C LEU A 403 -1.89 -30.56 -10.90
N MET A 404 -1.75 -29.26 -10.64
CA MET A 404 -2.45 -28.21 -11.40
C MET A 404 -2.00 -28.16 -12.86
N VAL A 405 -0.71 -28.36 -13.14
CA VAL A 405 -0.15 -28.35 -14.50
C VAL A 405 -0.48 -29.65 -15.23
N THR A 406 -0.20 -30.80 -14.62
CA THR A 406 -0.34 -32.13 -15.27
C THR A 406 -1.78 -32.40 -15.70
N TYR A 407 -2.75 -31.97 -14.88
CA TYR A 407 -4.17 -32.25 -15.13
C TYR A 407 -4.95 -31.02 -15.63
N ASP A 408 -4.28 -29.88 -15.89
CA ASP A 408 -4.88 -28.56 -16.17
C ASP A 408 -6.02 -28.19 -15.20
N ILE A 409 -5.76 -28.37 -13.91
CA ILE A 409 -6.73 -28.12 -12.84
C ILE A 409 -6.47 -26.74 -12.25
N GLY A 410 -7.47 -25.86 -12.28
CA GLY A 410 -7.37 -24.52 -11.68
C GLY A 410 -7.66 -24.47 -10.17
N ARG A 411 -8.13 -25.58 -9.57
CA ARG A 411 -8.66 -25.65 -8.21
C ARG A 411 -8.56 -27.06 -7.63
N LEU A 412 -7.98 -27.18 -6.44
CA LEU A 412 -7.79 -28.46 -5.75
C LEU A 412 -8.48 -28.40 -4.38
N PRO A 413 -9.60 -29.12 -4.21
CA PRO A 413 -10.23 -29.28 -2.90
C PRO A 413 -9.29 -30.03 -1.95
N VAL A 414 -9.22 -29.53 -0.72
CA VAL A 414 -8.45 -30.10 0.37
C VAL A 414 -9.39 -30.94 1.24
N LEU A 415 -9.09 -32.23 1.36
CA LEU A 415 -9.85 -33.16 2.19
C LEU A 415 -9.02 -33.60 3.40
N GLN A 416 -9.62 -33.58 4.58
CA GLN A 416 -9.09 -34.22 5.79
C GLN A 416 -10.11 -35.25 6.27
N ASP A 417 -9.70 -36.52 6.36
CA ASP A 417 -10.61 -37.63 6.72
C ASP A 417 -11.91 -37.67 5.89
N LYS A 418 -11.80 -37.39 4.58
CA LYS A 418 -12.89 -37.24 3.59
C LYS A 418 -13.76 -35.99 3.71
N ASN A 419 -13.57 -35.19 4.75
CA ASN A 419 -14.30 -33.93 4.92
C ASN A 419 -13.63 -32.80 4.15
N LEU A 420 -14.42 -31.97 3.48
CA LEU A 420 -13.94 -30.81 2.75
C LEU A 420 -13.54 -29.69 3.72
N VAL A 421 -12.23 -29.49 3.89
CA VAL A 421 -11.67 -28.53 4.85
C VAL A 421 -11.14 -27.24 4.20
N GLY A 422 -10.82 -27.28 2.90
CA GLY A 422 -10.28 -26.12 2.19
C GLY A 422 -10.26 -26.28 0.68
N ILE A 423 -9.85 -25.24 -0.03
CA ILE A 423 -9.61 -25.26 -1.48
C ILE A 423 -8.39 -24.42 -1.83
N VAL A 424 -7.50 -24.96 -2.66
CA VAL A 424 -6.34 -24.23 -3.20
C VAL A 424 -6.62 -23.88 -4.66
N THR A 425 -6.52 -22.61 -5.02
CA THR A 425 -6.73 -22.14 -6.39
C THR A 425 -5.41 -21.74 -7.06
N ARG A 426 -5.40 -21.70 -8.41
CA ARG A 426 -4.24 -21.22 -9.18
C ARG A 426 -3.82 -19.79 -8.77
N THR A 427 -4.78 -18.96 -8.38
CA THR A 427 -4.52 -17.61 -7.86
C THR A 427 -3.77 -17.65 -6.53
N ASP A 428 -4.08 -18.61 -5.65
CA ASP A 428 -3.41 -18.74 -4.35
C ASP A 428 -1.94 -19.15 -4.53
N VAL A 429 -1.67 -20.08 -5.46
CA VAL A 429 -0.31 -20.49 -5.87
C VAL A 429 0.46 -19.30 -6.45
N LEU A 430 -0.10 -18.59 -7.43
CA LEU A 430 0.56 -17.44 -8.06
C LEU A 430 0.85 -16.31 -7.08
N ARG A 431 -0.07 -16.05 -6.14
CA ARG A 431 0.11 -15.00 -5.12
C ARG A 431 1.30 -15.32 -4.23
N LEU A 432 1.47 -16.57 -3.82
CA LEU A 432 2.59 -16.99 -2.99
C LEU A 432 3.93 -16.83 -3.73
N LEU A 433 3.99 -17.28 -4.99
CA LEU A 433 5.19 -17.12 -5.83
C LEU A 433 5.57 -15.64 -5.99
N HIS A 434 4.58 -14.76 -6.16
CA HIS A 434 4.81 -13.33 -6.31
C HIS A 434 5.22 -12.64 -4.99
N GLN A 435 4.73 -13.11 -3.84
CA GLN A 435 5.18 -12.62 -2.53
C GLN A 435 6.65 -12.95 -2.26
N GLN A 436 7.13 -14.11 -2.71
CA GLN A 436 8.53 -14.50 -2.59
C GLN A 436 9.46 -13.71 -3.50
N GLN A 437 8.97 -13.23 -4.65
CA GLN A 437 9.77 -12.54 -5.67
C GLN A 437 9.86 -11.02 -5.52
N ARG A 438 9.26 -10.41 -4.48
CA ARG A 438 9.28 -8.94 -4.32
C ARG A 438 10.73 -8.43 -4.14
N PRO A 439 11.28 -7.65 -5.08
CA PRO A 439 12.60 -7.06 -4.93
C PRO A 439 12.60 -6.06 -3.78
N GLN A 440 13.58 -6.17 -2.88
CA GLN A 440 13.91 -5.20 -1.85
C GLN A 440 14.40 -3.90 -2.50
N LYS A 441 13.51 -2.97 -2.85
CA LYS A 441 13.86 -1.56 -3.09
C LYS A 441 12.56 -0.75 -3.11
N SER A 442 12.23 -0.09 -2.01
CA SER A 442 11.21 0.96 -2.00
C SER A 442 11.70 2.20 -1.25
N ILE A 443 11.26 3.36 -1.76
CA ILE A 443 11.65 4.73 -1.38
C ILE A 443 10.71 5.24 -0.23
N PHE A 444 10.08 4.32 0.51
CA PHE A 444 9.07 4.66 1.50
C PHE A 444 9.67 5.18 2.80
N LYS A 445 9.08 6.24 3.38
CA LYS A 445 9.52 6.88 4.64
C LYS A 445 8.88 6.30 5.91
N GLY A 446 7.88 5.43 5.79
CA GLY A 446 7.24 4.74 6.93
C GLY A 446 7.83 3.35 7.18
N CYS A 447 7.43 2.70 8.29
CA CYS A 447 7.95 1.38 8.63
C CYS A 447 7.19 0.26 7.89
N ILE A 448 7.83 -0.33 6.86
CA ILE A 448 7.34 -1.52 6.16
C ILE A 448 8.20 -2.72 6.57
N PRO A 449 7.59 -3.81 7.08
CA PRO A 449 8.32 -5.02 7.43
C PRO A 449 9.05 -5.64 6.24
N GLY A 450 10.33 -5.95 6.41
CA GLY A 450 11.21 -6.49 5.36
C GLY A 450 11.84 -5.43 4.44
N LEU A 451 11.52 -4.14 4.63
CA LEU A 451 12.10 -3.01 3.89
C LEU A 451 12.85 -2.01 4.79
N THR A 452 12.20 -1.51 5.83
CA THR A 452 12.79 -0.51 6.75
C THR A 452 12.92 -1.04 8.18
N CYS A 453 12.20 -2.11 8.50
CA CYS A 453 12.16 -2.76 9.80
C CYS A 453 12.38 -4.26 9.58
N THR A 454 13.18 -4.91 10.43
CA THR A 454 13.62 -6.29 10.22
C THR A 454 12.46 -7.27 10.31
N THR A 455 11.46 -7.00 11.17
CA THR A 455 10.19 -7.74 11.24
C THR A 455 8.99 -6.87 11.62
N VAL A 456 7.77 -7.42 11.54
CA VAL A 456 6.53 -6.72 11.93
C VAL A 456 6.40 -6.68 13.46
N GLU A 457 6.98 -7.66 14.14
CA GLU A 457 7.03 -7.76 15.58
C GLU A 457 7.83 -6.59 16.19
N GLU A 458 8.97 -6.25 15.59
CA GLU A 458 9.75 -5.06 15.98
C GLU A 458 8.96 -3.77 15.75
N LEU A 459 8.22 -3.65 14.64
CA LEU A 459 7.31 -2.51 14.40
C LEU A 459 6.29 -2.37 15.54
N LEU A 460 5.68 -3.47 16.00
CA LEU A 460 4.70 -3.41 17.10
C LEU A 460 5.36 -3.00 18.42
N GLU A 461 6.54 -3.55 18.73
CA GLU A 461 7.27 -3.25 19.96
C GLU A 461 7.79 -1.81 20.00
N GLU A 462 8.26 -1.27 18.87
CA GLU A 462 8.78 0.09 18.77
C GLU A 462 7.67 1.15 18.69
N LYS A 463 6.52 0.83 18.05
CA LYS A 463 5.48 1.83 17.71
C LYS A 463 4.29 1.87 18.63
N LEU A 464 3.95 0.77 19.29
CA LEU A 464 2.80 0.73 20.20
C LEU A 464 3.23 1.06 21.63
N ALA A 465 2.37 1.79 22.33
CA ALA A 465 2.54 1.98 23.76
C ALA A 465 2.50 0.62 24.48
N THR A 466 3.44 0.39 25.41
CA THR A 466 3.58 -0.87 26.16
C THR A 466 2.27 -1.40 26.77
N PRO A 467 1.37 -0.56 27.32
CA PRO A 467 0.09 -1.05 27.83
C PRO A 467 -0.83 -1.65 26.76
N LEU A 468 -0.85 -1.05 25.57
CA LEU A 468 -1.65 -1.54 24.45
C LEU A 468 -1.09 -2.85 23.92
N LEU A 469 0.23 -2.96 23.78
CA LEU A 469 0.89 -4.21 23.38
C LEU A 469 0.59 -5.35 24.38
N THR A 470 0.61 -5.04 25.68
CA THR A 470 0.26 -6.01 26.74
C THR A 470 -1.19 -6.51 26.60
N LEU A 471 -2.12 -5.60 26.28
CA LEU A 471 -3.52 -5.93 26.03
C LEU A 471 -3.66 -6.82 24.78
N LEU A 472 -3.01 -6.47 23.68
CA LEU A 472 -3.05 -7.26 22.43
C LEU A 472 -2.46 -8.66 22.62
N ASN A 473 -1.35 -8.79 23.34
CA ASN A 473 -0.75 -10.08 23.67
C ASN A 473 -1.70 -10.93 24.54
N ARG A 474 -2.39 -10.30 25.50
CA ARG A 474 -3.38 -11.00 26.33
C ARG A 474 -4.58 -11.48 25.52
N LEU A 475 -5.08 -10.64 24.63
CA LEU A 475 -6.18 -10.96 23.73
C LEU A 475 -5.80 -12.15 22.82
N SER A 476 -4.59 -12.12 22.27
CA SER A 476 -4.06 -13.18 21.41
C SER A 476 -3.94 -14.52 22.15
N PHE A 477 -3.41 -14.51 23.37
CA PHE A 477 -3.33 -15.70 24.23
C PHE A 477 -4.71 -16.32 24.51
N LEU A 478 -5.73 -15.50 24.78
CA LEU A 478 -7.10 -15.98 25.04
C LEU A 478 -7.74 -16.62 23.80
N ALA A 479 -7.39 -16.13 22.61
CA ALA A 479 -7.85 -16.69 21.34
C ALA A 479 -7.11 -17.97 20.95
N GLU A 480 -5.78 -18.01 21.13
CA GLU A 480 -4.95 -19.20 20.86
C GLU A 480 -5.39 -20.41 21.69
N LYS A 481 -5.76 -20.19 22.96
CA LYS A 481 -6.30 -21.25 23.84
C LYS A 481 -7.53 -21.95 23.24
N ARG A 482 -8.25 -21.27 22.34
CA ARG A 482 -9.46 -21.75 21.67
C ARG A 482 -9.21 -22.17 20.22
N GLY A 483 -7.96 -22.08 19.74
CA GLY A 483 -7.60 -22.33 18.35
C GLY A 483 -8.00 -21.23 17.38
N TRP A 484 -8.42 -20.05 17.87
CA TRP A 484 -8.82 -18.93 17.00
C TRP A 484 -7.62 -18.10 16.58
N GLN A 485 -7.73 -17.54 15.38
CA GLN A 485 -6.76 -16.60 14.84
C GLN A 485 -7.27 -15.17 15.02
N VAL A 486 -6.39 -14.27 15.42
CA VAL A 486 -6.75 -12.86 15.66
C VAL A 486 -5.91 -11.94 14.81
N TYR A 487 -6.56 -10.91 14.30
CA TYR A 487 -5.97 -9.91 13.43
C TYR A 487 -6.28 -8.51 13.92
N LEU A 488 -5.26 -7.66 13.99
CA LEU A 488 -5.42 -6.21 13.97
C LEU A 488 -5.72 -5.81 12.52
N VAL A 489 -6.75 -5.01 12.26
CA VAL A 489 -7.19 -4.75 10.88
C VAL A 489 -7.46 -3.27 10.60
N GLY A 490 -7.49 -2.92 9.31
CA GLY A 490 -8.05 -1.65 8.87
C GLY A 490 -7.20 -0.43 9.16
N GLY A 491 -7.85 0.62 9.69
CA GLY A 491 -7.22 1.93 9.87
C GLY A 491 -6.04 1.91 10.83
N ALA A 492 -6.06 1.01 11.83
CA ALA A 492 -4.97 0.84 12.77
C ALA A 492 -3.69 0.34 12.08
N VAL A 493 -3.80 -0.69 11.22
CA VAL A 493 -2.65 -1.21 10.45
C VAL A 493 -2.10 -0.14 9.50
N ARG A 494 -3.00 0.56 8.79
CA ARG A 494 -2.61 1.67 7.91
C ARG A 494 -1.84 2.76 8.65
N ASP A 495 -2.36 3.21 9.79
CA ASP A 495 -1.77 4.30 10.55
C ASP A 495 -0.44 3.88 11.20
N LEU A 496 -0.27 2.59 11.55
CA LEU A 496 1.02 2.02 11.97
C LEU A 496 2.06 2.04 10.85
N LEU A 497 1.68 1.61 9.64
CA LEU A 497 2.61 1.58 8.49
C LEU A 497 3.01 2.99 8.03
N LEU A 498 2.12 3.98 8.15
CA LEU A 498 2.39 5.37 7.78
C LEU A 498 3.20 6.14 8.83
N ALA A 499 3.36 5.61 10.04
CA ALA A 499 4.08 6.30 11.10
C ALA A 499 5.58 6.35 10.83
N GLU A 500 6.20 7.51 11.09
CA GLU A 500 7.65 7.70 10.96
C GLU A 500 8.40 6.98 12.09
N SER A 501 9.64 6.54 11.83
CA SER A 501 10.47 5.68 12.72
C SER A 501 10.68 6.18 14.16
N GLU A 502 10.45 7.46 14.45
CA GLU A 502 10.61 8.03 15.81
C GLU A 502 9.29 8.34 16.55
N THR A 503 8.14 8.19 15.89
CA THR A 503 6.83 8.50 16.50
C THR A 503 6.12 7.26 17.04
N THR A 504 5.72 7.30 18.31
CA THR A 504 4.76 6.34 18.91
C THR A 504 3.35 6.70 18.43
N VAL A 505 2.61 5.71 17.90
CA VAL A 505 1.25 5.94 17.40
C VAL A 505 0.25 5.76 18.53
N SER A 506 -0.50 6.82 18.85
CA SER A 506 -1.64 6.72 19.76
C SER A 506 -2.85 6.17 18.99
N LEU A 507 -3.07 4.86 19.08
CA LEU A 507 -4.25 4.21 18.56
C LEU A 507 -5.34 4.17 19.64
N ASN A 508 -6.31 5.08 19.54
CA ASN A 508 -7.42 5.16 20.50
C ASN A 508 -8.70 4.45 20.02
N ASP A 509 -8.68 3.97 18.76
CA ASP A 509 -9.78 3.26 18.12
C ASP A 509 -9.17 2.08 17.32
N ILE A 510 -9.48 0.86 17.75
CA ILE A 510 -8.81 -0.36 17.31
C ILE A 510 -9.83 -1.39 16.85
N ASP A 511 -9.73 -1.79 15.59
CA ASP A 511 -10.49 -2.89 15.02
C ASP A 511 -9.72 -4.21 15.15
N ILE A 512 -10.34 -5.18 15.83
CA ILE A 512 -9.85 -6.55 15.98
C ILE A 512 -10.82 -7.50 15.29
N VAL A 513 -10.28 -8.39 14.46
CA VAL A 513 -11.06 -9.44 13.80
C VAL A 513 -10.63 -10.81 14.31
N VAL A 514 -11.61 -11.60 14.73
CA VAL A 514 -11.43 -12.99 15.18
C VAL A 514 -11.89 -13.92 14.07
N ASP A 515 -10.96 -14.72 13.55
CA ASP A 515 -11.24 -15.80 12.60
C ASP A 515 -11.35 -17.12 13.39
N GLY A 516 -12.59 -17.53 13.62
CA GLY A 516 -12.94 -18.76 14.34
C GLY A 516 -13.11 -19.98 13.43
N CYS A 517 -12.83 -19.85 12.12
CA CYS A 517 -13.00 -20.94 11.16
C CYS A 517 -11.89 -22.01 11.26
N TYR A 518 -10.75 -21.68 11.89
CA TYR A 518 -9.71 -22.65 12.25
C TYR A 518 -10.14 -23.44 13.49
N LYS A 519 -10.85 -24.56 13.31
CA LYS A 519 -10.96 -25.58 14.37
C LYS A 519 -9.82 -26.58 14.21
N ASN A 520 -8.93 -26.66 15.19
CA ASN A 520 -8.01 -27.80 15.33
C ASN A 520 -8.83 -29.10 15.41
N ALA A 521 -8.32 -30.17 14.79
CA ALA A 521 -8.97 -31.48 14.57
C ALA A 521 -9.37 -32.29 15.83
N ASN A 522 -9.38 -31.69 17.03
CA ASN A 522 -9.68 -32.38 18.29
C ASN A 522 -10.96 -31.90 18.98
N PHE A 523 -11.78 -31.04 18.36
CA PHE A 523 -13.05 -30.61 18.95
C PHE A 523 -14.24 -31.07 18.12
N SER A 524 -15.00 -32.01 18.68
CA SER A 524 -16.26 -32.50 18.14
C SER A 524 -17.21 -31.35 17.78
N PRO A 525 -17.99 -31.46 16.68
CA PRO A 525 -18.99 -30.49 16.29
C PRO A 525 -20.24 -30.64 17.15
N ASP A 526 -20.12 -30.47 18.46
CA ASP A 526 -21.29 -30.40 19.33
C ASP A 526 -21.70 -28.94 19.54
N ILE A 527 -22.85 -28.63 18.93
CA ILE A 527 -23.82 -27.62 19.35
C ILE A 527 -23.38 -26.17 19.16
N LEU A 528 -24.08 -25.49 18.23
CA LEU A 528 -24.55 -24.10 18.32
C LEU A 528 -24.27 -23.44 19.69
N SER A 529 -23.08 -22.88 19.93
CA SER A 529 -22.98 -21.85 20.94
C SER A 529 -23.72 -20.64 20.38
N SER A 530 -24.73 -20.16 21.09
CA SER A 530 -25.57 -19.02 20.70
C SER A 530 -24.82 -17.68 20.64
N VAL A 531 -23.48 -17.69 20.77
CA VAL A 531 -22.62 -16.53 20.99
C VAL A 531 -21.41 -16.62 20.06
N SER A 532 -21.18 -15.58 19.25
CA SER A 532 -20.10 -15.51 18.27
C SER A 532 -18.71 -15.42 18.91
N PRO A 533 -17.63 -15.92 18.27
CA PRO A 533 -16.26 -15.91 18.80
C PRO A 533 -15.78 -14.55 19.33
N ALA A 534 -16.16 -13.46 18.66
CA ALA A 534 -15.80 -12.10 19.08
C ALA A 534 -16.44 -11.70 20.42
N VAL A 535 -17.70 -12.09 20.65
CA VAL A 535 -18.43 -11.78 21.88
C VAL A 535 -17.86 -12.57 23.04
N GLU A 536 -17.54 -13.86 22.82
CA GLU A 536 -16.89 -14.68 23.85
C GLU A 536 -15.50 -14.14 24.21
N LEU A 537 -14.70 -13.78 23.21
CA LEU A 537 -13.37 -13.19 23.43
C LEU A 537 -13.46 -11.87 24.20
N ALA A 538 -14.42 -11.00 23.85
CA ALA A 538 -14.63 -9.72 24.52
C ALA A 538 -15.07 -9.91 25.99
N GLN A 539 -15.98 -10.85 26.26
CA GLN A 539 -16.42 -11.18 27.62
C GLN A 539 -15.27 -11.71 28.48
N ASP A 540 -14.40 -12.55 27.92
CA ASP A 540 -13.22 -13.05 28.62
C ASP A 540 -12.18 -11.98 28.87
N LEU A 541 -11.97 -11.07 27.91
CA LEU A 541 -11.07 -9.95 28.09
C LEU A 541 -11.59 -8.99 29.18
N GLN A 542 -12.91 -8.74 29.22
CA GLN A 542 -13.54 -7.90 30.25
C GLN A 542 -13.30 -8.42 31.67
N LYS A 543 -13.26 -9.75 31.89
CA LYS A 543 -12.95 -10.33 33.20
C LYS A 543 -11.56 -9.92 33.72
N HIS A 544 -10.62 -9.68 32.82
CA HIS A 544 -9.28 -9.19 33.14
C HIS A 544 -9.20 -7.66 33.25
N TYR A 545 -10.12 -6.94 32.59
CA TYR A 545 -10.21 -5.48 32.61
C TYR A 545 -11.60 -5.04 33.07
N PRO A 546 -11.94 -5.17 34.37
CA PRO A 546 -13.29 -4.91 34.88
C PRO A 546 -13.71 -3.43 34.80
N ALA A 547 -12.76 -2.51 34.61
CA ALA A 547 -13.02 -1.10 34.37
C ALA A 547 -13.57 -0.82 32.94
N ALA A 548 -13.41 -1.77 32.02
CA ALA A 548 -13.88 -1.65 30.64
C ALA A 548 -15.38 -1.92 30.56
N ARG A 549 -16.11 -1.02 29.88
CA ARG A 549 -17.51 -1.24 29.54
C ARG A 549 -17.60 -2.11 28.29
N LEU A 550 -18.35 -3.20 28.39
CA LEU A 550 -18.66 -4.10 27.27
C LEU A 550 -20.03 -3.76 26.68
N ASP A 551 -20.06 -3.39 25.40
CA ASP A 551 -21.29 -3.21 24.61
C ASP A 551 -21.37 -4.33 23.55
N ILE A 552 -22.43 -5.14 23.58
CA ILE A 552 -22.60 -6.31 22.69
C ILE A 552 -23.65 -6.00 21.63
N HIS A 553 -23.30 -6.21 20.36
CA HIS A 553 -24.19 -6.06 19.22
C HIS A 553 -24.45 -7.42 18.54
N GLY A 554 -25.34 -8.21 19.14
CA GLY A 554 -25.59 -9.61 18.74
C GLY A 554 -26.05 -9.80 17.28
N GLN A 555 -26.77 -8.84 16.70
CA GLN A 555 -27.21 -8.89 15.29
C GLN A 555 -26.05 -8.84 14.28
N PHE A 556 -24.90 -8.28 14.67
CA PHE A 556 -23.74 -8.09 13.80
C PHE A 556 -22.53 -8.94 14.19
N GLN A 557 -22.68 -9.80 15.21
CA GLN A 557 -21.59 -10.63 15.75
C GLN A 557 -20.36 -9.79 16.18
N THR A 558 -20.61 -8.63 16.77
CA THR A 558 -19.58 -7.68 17.21
C THR A 558 -19.75 -7.34 18.69
N ALA A 559 -18.62 -7.03 19.35
CA ALA A 559 -18.57 -6.53 20.72
C ALA A 559 -17.56 -5.38 20.80
N ALA A 560 -17.88 -4.36 21.58
CA ALA A 560 -17.01 -3.21 21.81
C ALA A 560 -16.60 -3.17 23.28
N LEU A 561 -15.31 -2.92 23.54
CA LEU A 561 -14.77 -2.66 24.87
C LEU A 561 -14.30 -1.21 24.93
N LEU A 562 -14.86 -0.45 25.89
CA LEU A 562 -14.61 0.98 26.03
C LEU A 562 -13.99 1.28 27.39
N TRP A 563 -12.83 1.93 27.37
CA TRP A 563 -12.18 2.54 28.52
C TRP A 563 -12.47 4.05 28.51
N HIS A 564 -12.69 4.64 29.68
CA HIS A 564 -12.97 6.07 29.81
C HIS A 564 -12.08 6.68 30.88
N ASN A 565 -11.16 7.57 30.48
CA ASN A 565 -10.16 8.19 31.36
C ASN A 565 -9.42 7.17 32.24
N ASP A 566 -9.10 6.01 31.69
CA ASP A 566 -8.35 4.97 32.40
C ASP A 566 -6.92 5.46 32.70
N PRO A 567 -6.37 5.21 33.90
CA PRO A 567 -5.04 5.70 34.27
C PRO A 567 -3.90 5.14 33.40
N ILE A 568 -4.12 4.05 32.67
CA ILE A 568 -3.11 3.36 31.87
C ILE A 568 -3.47 3.41 30.37
N LEU A 569 -4.73 3.14 30.02
CA LEU A 569 -5.22 3.05 28.63
C LEU A 569 -5.99 4.31 28.17
N ASP A 570 -6.13 5.32 29.02
CA ASP A 570 -6.87 6.56 28.77
C ASP A 570 -8.29 6.30 28.21
N SER A 571 -8.59 6.75 27.00
CA SER A 571 -9.90 6.66 26.37
C SER A 571 -9.83 5.76 25.14
N LEU A 572 -9.50 4.49 25.37
CA LEU A 572 -9.35 3.46 24.34
C LEU A 572 -10.70 2.81 23.99
N TRP A 573 -10.95 2.65 22.69
CA TRP A 573 -12.05 1.88 22.13
C TRP A 573 -11.48 0.70 21.34
N ILE A 574 -11.89 -0.52 21.70
CA ILE A 574 -11.59 -1.74 20.93
C ILE A 574 -12.89 -2.35 20.40
N ASP A 575 -13.04 -2.39 19.09
CA ASP A 575 -14.10 -3.11 18.40
C ASP A 575 -13.61 -4.52 18.01
N ILE A 576 -14.28 -5.54 18.53
CA ILE A 576 -13.98 -6.94 18.26
C ILE A 576 -15.10 -7.52 17.39
N ALA A 577 -14.75 -7.97 16.19
CA ALA A 577 -15.67 -8.53 15.21
C ALA A 577 -15.30 -9.97 14.87
N THR A 578 -16.29 -10.84 14.67
CA THR A 578 -16.03 -12.14 14.03
C THR A 578 -15.86 -11.89 12.53
N ALA A 579 -14.84 -12.51 11.93
CA ALA A 579 -14.58 -12.42 10.50
C ALA A 579 -15.85 -12.80 9.72
N ARG A 580 -16.25 -11.94 8.79
CA ARG A 580 -17.56 -12.06 8.14
C ARG A 580 -17.54 -11.58 6.69
N THR A 581 -18.42 -12.16 5.89
CA THR A 581 -18.84 -11.63 4.60
C THR A 581 -20.04 -10.71 4.78
N GLU A 582 -20.11 -9.67 3.96
CA GLU A 582 -21.26 -8.76 3.89
C GLU A 582 -21.96 -8.92 2.55
N PHE A 583 -23.29 -8.97 2.58
CA PHE A 583 -24.12 -9.01 1.38
C PHE A 583 -25.17 -7.91 1.41
N TYR A 584 -25.28 -7.20 0.28
CA TYR A 584 -26.28 -6.15 0.09
C TYR A 584 -27.49 -6.73 -0.67
N PRO A 585 -28.66 -6.91 -0.02
CA PRO A 585 -29.85 -7.48 -0.68
C PRO A 585 -30.35 -6.61 -1.84
N TYR A 586 -30.04 -5.32 -1.81
CA TYR A 586 -30.18 -4.36 -2.89
C TYR A 586 -29.18 -3.22 -2.65
N PRO A 587 -28.80 -2.43 -3.67
CA PRO A 587 -27.82 -1.36 -3.49
C PRO A 587 -28.26 -0.37 -2.41
N ALA A 588 -27.31 0.21 -1.65
CA ALA A 588 -27.53 1.14 -0.54
C ALA A 588 -28.31 0.59 0.69
N ALA A 589 -28.60 -0.71 0.74
CA ALA A 589 -29.18 -1.37 1.91
C ALA A 589 -28.16 -1.56 3.06
N ASN A 590 -28.64 -1.91 4.26
CA ASN A 590 -27.74 -2.46 5.28
C ASN A 590 -27.27 -3.86 4.86
N PRO A 591 -25.99 -4.20 5.09
CA PRO A 591 -25.49 -5.52 4.75
C PRO A 591 -26.06 -6.58 5.70
N GLN A 592 -26.28 -7.77 5.17
CA GLN A 592 -26.46 -9.00 5.94
C GLN A 592 -25.10 -9.66 6.14
N VAL A 593 -24.86 -10.22 7.33
CA VAL A 593 -23.56 -10.76 7.73
C VAL A 593 -23.60 -12.28 7.87
N GLU A 594 -22.52 -12.93 7.46
CA GLU A 594 -22.30 -14.38 7.61
C GLU A 594 -20.83 -14.61 7.98
N ALA A 595 -20.56 -15.49 8.95
CA ALA A 595 -19.19 -15.79 9.38
C ALA A 595 -18.33 -16.31 8.22
N SER A 596 -17.08 -15.86 8.13
CA SER A 596 -16.15 -16.21 7.04
C SER A 596 -14.68 -16.11 7.48
N SER A 597 -13.76 -16.27 6.53
CA SER A 597 -12.33 -16.04 6.75
C SER A 597 -11.94 -14.57 6.77
N ILE A 598 -10.75 -14.30 7.32
CA ILE A 598 -10.12 -12.97 7.31
C ILE A 598 -10.01 -12.36 5.90
N ARG A 599 -9.70 -13.16 4.87
CA ARG A 599 -9.59 -12.68 3.48
C ARG A 599 -10.91 -12.08 2.99
N GLN A 600 -12.01 -12.76 3.29
CA GLN A 600 -13.35 -12.32 2.92
C GLN A 600 -13.80 -11.10 3.75
N ASP A 601 -13.41 -11.03 5.02
CA ASP A 601 -13.63 -9.84 5.85
C ASP A 601 -12.89 -8.61 5.33
N LEU A 602 -11.67 -8.80 4.81
CA LEU A 602 -10.92 -7.70 4.19
C LEU A 602 -11.51 -7.29 2.83
N TYR A 603 -12.03 -8.24 2.04
CA TYR A 603 -12.60 -7.94 0.72
C TYR A 603 -13.84 -7.04 0.77
N ARG A 604 -14.67 -7.15 1.82
CA ARG A 604 -15.85 -6.30 1.99
C ARG A 604 -15.56 -4.85 2.38
N ARG A 605 -14.30 -4.51 2.66
CA ARG A 605 -13.90 -3.17 3.11
C ARG A 605 -13.96 -2.15 1.97
N ASP A 606 -13.68 -0.90 2.28
CA ASP A 606 -13.82 0.19 1.33
C ASP A 606 -12.61 0.29 0.38
N PHE A 607 -11.40 0.44 0.92
CA PHE A 607 -10.19 0.70 0.13
C PHE A 607 -9.09 -0.30 0.44
N THR A 608 -8.22 -0.54 -0.54
CA THR A 608 -7.04 -1.43 -0.40
C THR A 608 -6.19 -1.09 0.81
N ILE A 609 -5.93 0.21 1.03
CA ILE A 609 -5.17 0.74 2.18
C ILE A 609 -5.83 0.46 3.55
N ASN A 610 -7.12 0.17 3.58
CA ASN A 610 -7.88 -0.20 4.77
C ASN A 610 -8.22 -1.71 4.78
N ALA A 611 -7.78 -2.46 3.77
CA ALA A 611 -7.99 -3.89 3.63
C ALA A 611 -6.70 -4.66 3.98
N LEU A 612 -6.00 -4.17 5.00
CA LEU A 612 -4.79 -4.76 5.56
C LEU A 612 -5.12 -5.40 6.91
N ALA A 613 -4.47 -6.52 7.21
CA ALA A 613 -4.54 -7.21 8.49
C ALA A 613 -3.15 -7.59 8.99
N LEU A 614 -2.96 -7.60 10.30
CA LEU A 614 -1.73 -7.96 10.96
C LEU A 614 -2.05 -9.07 11.97
N ARG A 615 -1.48 -10.26 11.76
CA ARG A 615 -1.76 -11.43 12.60
C ARG A 615 -1.14 -11.27 13.98
N LEU A 616 -1.93 -11.50 15.02
CA LEU A 616 -1.48 -11.40 16.42
C LEU A 616 -1.24 -12.78 17.08
N THR A 617 -1.58 -13.87 16.39
CA THR A 617 -1.54 -15.25 16.89
C THR A 617 -0.56 -16.13 16.09
N SER A 618 -0.12 -17.24 16.68
CA SER A 618 0.76 -18.25 16.08
C SER A 618 0.08 -18.99 14.90
N PRO A 619 0.83 -19.49 13.90
CA PRO A 619 2.29 -19.72 13.86
C PRO A 619 3.13 -18.56 13.33
N LYS A 620 2.51 -17.51 12.79
CA LYS A 620 3.20 -16.35 12.21
C LYS A 620 2.68 -15.07 12.84
N VAL A 621 2.99 -14.88 14.12
CA VAL A 621 2.73 -13.61 14.81
C VAL A 621 3.39 -12.49 13.99
N GLY A 622 2.79 -11.30 13.95
CA GLY A 622 3.30 -10.19 13.17
C GLY A 622 2.95 -10.24 11.67
N GLU A 623 2.62 -11.39 11.05
CA GLU A 623 2.42 -11.47 9.59
C GLU A 623 1.44 -10.42 9.04
N LEU A 624 1.93 -9.55 8.15
CA LEU A 624 1.13 -8.57 7.42
C LEU A 624 0.43 -9.25 6.23
N LEU A 625 -0.89 -9.35 6.31
CA LEU A 625 -1.75 -9.84 5.25
C LEU A 625 -2.21 -8.69 4.36
N ASP A 626 -1.62 -8.61 3.18
CA ASP A 626 -2.03 -7.73 2.09
C ASP A 626 -2.48 -8.54 0.87
N PHE A 627 -3.79 -8.75 0.75
CA PHE A 627 -4.37 -9.50 -0.37
C PHE A 627 -4.69 -8.64 -1.59
N PHE A 628 -4.70 -7.32 -1.46
CA PHE A 628 -5.29 -6.41 -2.45
C PHE A 628 -4.36 -5.28 -2.90
N GLY A 629 -3.09 -5.34 -2.51
CA GLY A 629 -2.07 -4.34 -2.88
C GLY A 629 -2.14 -3.07 -2.05
N GLY A 630 -2.68 -3.13 -0.83
CA GLY A 630 -2.81 -1.98 0.05
C GLY A 630 -1.47 -1.36 0.44
N VAL A 631 -0.40 -2.16 0.55
CA VAL A 631 0.95 -1.62 0.83
C VAL A 631 1.47 -0.81 -0.36
N SER A 632 1.29 -1.31 -1.58
CA SER A 632 1.71 -0.60 -2.79
C SER A 632 0.89 0.70 -3.01
N ASP A 633 -0.39 0.68 -2.66
CA ASP A 633 -1.24 1.87 -2.71
C ASP A 633 -0.88 2.88 -1.61
N LEU A 634 -0.41 2.44 -0.44
CA LEU A 634 0.17 3.32 0.58
C LEU A 634 1.46 3.98 0.07
N GLU A 635 2.34 3.22 -0.57
CA GLU A 635 3.60 3.73 -1.14
C GLU A 635 3.37 4.75 -2.26
N SER A 636 2.40 4.48 -3.13
CA SER A 636 2.07 5.35 -4.27
C SER A 636 1.09 6.48 -3.93
N GLY A 637 0.62 6.56 -2.68
CA GLY A 637 -0.30 7.59 -2.21
C GLY A 637 -1.67 7.53 -2.91
N LYS A 638 -2.22 6.32 -3.10
CA LYS A 638 -3.45 6.09 -3.87
C LYS A 638 -4.61 5.58 -3.00
N ILE A 639 -5.81 6.11 -3.27
CA ILE A 639 -7.08 5.57 -2.77
C ILE A 639 -7.69 4.70 -3.88
N ARG A 640 -7.63 3.38 -3.71
CA ARG A 640 -8.17 2.39 -4.64
C ARG A 640 -9.28 1.57 -4.00
N ILE A 641 -10.36 1.34 -4.75
CA ILE A 641 -11.49 0.50 -4.36
C ILE A 641 -11.19 -0.99 -4.60
N LEU A 642 -11.78 -1.89 -3.80
CA LEU A 642 -11.58 -3.34 -3.95
C LEU A 642 -12.32 -3.97 -5.14
N HIS A 643 -13.49 -3.44 -5.51
CA HIS A 643 -14.30 -3.95 -6.62
C HIS A 643 -15.22 -2.88 -7.22
N ALA A 644 -15.60 -3.03 -8.49
CA ALA A 644 -16.34 -2.04 -9.27
C ALA A 644 -17.72 -1.69 -8.69
N ASN A 645 -18.43 -2.68 -8.14
CA ASN A 645 -19.80 -2.50 -7.60
C ASN A 645 -19.83 -1.79 -6.23
N SER A 646 -18.67 -1.55 -5.62
CA SER A 646 -18.56 -1.04 -4.24
C SER A 646 -19.31 0.28 -4.02
N PHE A 647 -19.23 1.23 -4.96
CA PHE A 647 -19.96 2.51 -4.85
C PHE A 647 -21.45 2.36 -5.12
N ILE A 648 -21.86 1.38 -5.93
CA ILE A 648 -23.27 1.09 -6.19
C ILE A 648 -23.88 0.51 -4.90
N GLU A 649 -23.21 -0.46 -4.29
CA GLU A 649 -23.61 -1.10 -3.03
C GLU A 649 -23.63 -0.11 -1.87
N ASP A 650 -22.62 0.75 -1.75
CA ASP A 650 -22.53 1.74 -0.69
C ASP A 650 -22.04 3.12 -1.19
N PRO A 651 -22.97 4.04 -1.52
CA PRO A 651 -22.61 5.39 -1.95
C PRO A 651 -21.81 6.20 -0.91
N THR A 652 -21.84 5.83 0.37
CA THR A 652 -21.06 6.54 1.39
C THR A 652 -19.56 6.35 1.22
N ARG A 653 -19.12 5.30 0.52
CA ARG A 653 -17.72 5.07 0.14
C ARG A 653 -17.17 6.19 -0.73
N ILE A 654 -17.99 6.89 -1.51
CA ILE A 654 -17.56 8.08 -2.29
C ILE A 654 -17.06 9.18 -1.34
N TYR A 655 -17.81 9.45 -0.28
CA TYR A 655 -17.48 10.46 0.72
C TYR A 655 -16.29 10.05 1.57
N ARG A 656 -16.19 8.75 1.89
CA ARG A 656 -15.02 8.16 2.56
C ARG A 656 -13.75 8.28 1.71
N ALA A 657 -13.83 8.03 0.41
CA ALA A 657 -12.71 8.17 -0.51
C ALA A 657 -12.14 9.59 -0.46
N VAL A 658 -13.03 10.60 -0.54
CA VAL A 658 -12.64 12.00 -0.41
C VAL A 658 -12.05 12.29 0.97
N ARG A 659 -12.66 11.78 2.04
CA ARG A 659 -12.16 11.98 3.40
C ARG A 659 -10.75 11.42 3.57
N PHE A 660 -10.48 10.22 3.08
CA PHE A 660 -9.15 9.61 3.16
C PHE A 660 -8.14 10.28 2.23
N ALA A 661 -8.52 10.58 0.99
CA ALA A 661 -7.68 11.32 0.04
C ALA A 661 -7.18 12.64 0.66
N VAL A 662 -8.09 13.42 1.25
CA VAL A 662 -7.72 14.71 1.87
C VAL A 662 -6.96 14.53 3.19
N ARG A 663 -7.39 13.60 4.07
CA ARG A 663 -6.71 13.35 5.36
C ARG A 663 -5.26 12.90 5.17
N LEU A 664 -5.01 12.03 4.18
CA LEU A 664 -3.70 11.41 3.95
C LEU A 664 -2.87 12.16 2.91
N GLY A 665 -3.44 13.14 2.20
CA GLY A 665 -2.79 13.80 1.06
C GLY A 665 -2.65 12.89 -0.17
N PHE A 666 -3.51 11.89 -0.29
CA PHE A 666 -3.50 10.88 -1.35
C PHE A 666 -4.38 11.28 -2.53
N GLU A 667 -4.14 10.64 -3.68
CA GLU A 667 -4.96 10.79 -4.88
C GLU A 667 -5.92 9.61 -5.05
N ILE A 668 -7.14 9.86 -5.52
CA ILE A 668 -8.05 8.78 -5.91
C ILE A 668 -7.58 8.22 -7.26
N GLU A 669 -7.37 6.91 -7.33
CA GLU A 669 -6.93 6.22 -8.54
C GLU A 669 -7.91 6.44 -9.71
N ALA A 670 -7.40 6.60 -10.93
CA ALA A 670 -8.19 6.91 -12.12
C ALA A 670 -9.37 5.95 -12.34
N GLN A 671 -9.13 4.64 -12.27
CA GLN A 671 -10.21 3.65 -12.42
C GLN A 671 -11.25 3.73 -11.30
N THR A 672 -10.80 3.99 -10.06
CA THR A 672 -11.70 4.28 -8.94
C THR A 672 -12.55 5.54 -9.18
N GLN A 673 -12.00 6.60 -9.79
CA GLN A 673 -12.77 7.79 -10.19
C GLN A 673 -13.80 7.47 -11.29
N ASP A 674 -13.45 6.59 -12.25
CA ASP A 674 -14.37 6.13 -13.29
C ASP A 674 -15.54 5.35 -12.68
N TYR A 675 -15.29 4.49 -11.69
CA TYR A 675 -16.36 3.78 -10.97
C TYR A 675 -17.28 4.73 -10.19
N ILE A 676 -16.74 5.78 -9.56
CA ILE A 676 -17.55 6.83 -8.91
C ILE A 676 -18.43 7.52 -9.96
N SER A 677 -17.84 7.91 -11.09
CA SER A 677 -18.54 8.59 -12.18
C SER A 677 -19.65 7.72 -12.78
N TYR A 678 -19.37 6.43 -12.98
CA TYR A 678 -20.35 5.44 -13.45
C TYR A 678 -21.50 5.28 -12.44
N ALA A 679 -21.19 5.09 -11.15
CA ALA A 679 -22.21 4.91 -10.13
C ALA A 679 -23.15 6.12 -10.03
N ILE A 680 -22.62 7.35 -10.09
CA ILE A 680 -23.41 8.59 -10.08
C ILE A 680 -24.24 8.73 -11.37
N SER A 681 -23.65 8.47 -12.54
CA SER A 681 -24.33 8.65 -13.84
C SER A 681 -25.36 7.57 -14.17
N SER A 682 -25.23 6.38 -13.55
CA SER A 682 -26.17 5.26 -13.74
C SER A 682 -27.61 5.56 -13.30
N GLY A 683 -27.82 6.63 -12.52
CA GLY A 683 -29.12 7.00 -11.96
C GLY A 683 -29.63 6.01 -10.90
N ILE A 684 -28.79 5.06 -10.43
CA ILE A 684 -29.20 4.03 -9.49
C ILE A 684 -29.70 4.63 -8.16
N TYR A 685 -29.04 5.69 -7.69
CA TYR A 685 -29.43 6.40 -6.47
C TYR A 685 -30.75 7.17 -6.62
N GLU A 686 -31.09 7.61 -7.83
CA GLU A 686 -32.36 8.29 -8.13
C GLU A 686 -33.52 7.29 -8.15
N LYS A 687 -33.36 6.19 -8.90
CA LYS A 687 -34.35 5.10 -8.97
C LYS A 687 -34.70 4.55 -7.59
N GLN A 688 -33.70 4.34 -6.75
CA GLN A 688 -33.91 3.82 -5.39
C GLN A 688 -34.67 4.79 -4.48
N ARG A 689 -34.44 6.11 -4.63
CA ARG A 689 -35.22 7.12 -3.91
C ARG A 689 -36.66 7.18 -4.40
N GLU A 690 -36.90 6.97 -5.69
CA GLU A 690 -38.26 6.94 -6.22
C GLU A 690 -39.02 5.68 -5.80
N GLU A 691 -38.35 4.52 -5.78
CA GLU A 691 -38.91 3.24 -5.35
C GLU A 691 -39.23 3.22 -3.83
N SER A 692 -38.38 3.83 -3.00
CA SER A 692 -38.65 3.96 -1.56
C SER A 692 -39.84 4.89 -1.26
N ASN A 693 -40.13 5.87 -2.14
CA ASN A 693 -41.30 6.75 -2.02
C ASN A 693 -42.61 6.12 -2.54
N LYS A 694 -42.56 5.04 -3.33
CA LYS A 694 -43.74 4.37 -3.93
C LYS A 694 -44.29 3.20 -3.10
N SER A 695 -43.50 2.67 -2.17
CA SER A 695 -43.93 1.58 -1.28
C SER A 695 -44.85 2.07 -0.16
N PHE A 696 -46.06 1.52 -0.06
CA PHE A 696 -46.99 1.72 1.07
C PHE A 696 -46.47 1.14 2.40
N ASP A 697 -45.36 0.42 2.36
CA ASP A 697 -44.70 -0.13 3.54
C ASP A 697 -43.63 0.85 4.06
N GLN A 698 -43.94 1.54 5.16
CA GLN A 698 -43.11 2.59 5.79
C GLN A 698 -41.73 2.09 6.32
N ASN A 699 -41.43 0.80 6.16
CA ASN A 699 -40.25 0.14 6.67
C ASN A 699 -39.12 -0.10 5.65
N ARG A 700 -39.30 0.21 4.36
CA ARG A 700 -38.22 0.07 3.35
C ARG A 700 -37.40 1.37 3.23
N ARG A 701 -36.76 1.77 4.34
CA ARG A 701 -35.86 2.95 4.42
C ARG A 701 -34.49 2.58 3.85
N VAL A 702 -33.82 3.50 3.14
CA VAL A 702 -32.49 3.30 2.53
C VAL A 702 -31.42 3.86 3.49
N PRO A 703 -30.81 3.05 4.38
CA PRO A 703 -30.08 3.58 5.54
C PRO A 703 -28.75 4.24 5.16
N ALA A 704 -28.13 3.85 4.04
CA ALA A 704 -26.86 4.40 3.58
C ALA A 704 -26.95 5.91 3.26
N LEU A 705 -28.07 6.37 2.70
CA LEU A 705 -28.27 7.77 2.30
C LEU A 705 -28.84 8.65 3.42
N GLU A 706 -29.09 8.08 4.61
CA GLU A 706 -29.63 8.79 5.77
C GLU A 706 -28.54 9.01 6.84
N THR A 707 -28.43 8.09 7.81
CA THR A 707 -27.50 8.22 8.95
C THR A 707 -26.03 8.10 8.55
N ARG A 708 -25.69 7.15 7.67
CA ARG A 708 -24.29 6.90 7.29
C ARG A 708 -23.71 8.07 6.48
N LEU A 709 -24.48 8.58 5.52
CA LEU A 709 -24.09 9.76 4.76
C LEU A 709 -23.93 11.00 5.66
N LYS A 710 -24.86 11.23 6.60
CA LYS A 710 -24.74 12.33 7.58
C LYS A 710 -23.44 12.23 8.38
N SER A 711 -23.07 11.04 8.84
CA SER A 711 -21.82 10.83 9.59
C SER A 711 -20.58 11.16 8.76
N GLU A 712 -20.50 10.69 7.51
CA GLU A 712 -19.37 11.01 6.63
C GLU A 712 -19.30 12.51 6.30
N LEU A 713 -20.44 13.16 6.06
CA LEU A 713 -20.51 14.62 5.88
C LEU A 713 -20.08 15.37 7.15
N ARG A 714 -20.45 14.89 8.33
CA ARG A 714 -20.00 15.46 9.60
C ARG A 714 -18.48 15.39 9.72
N TYR A 715 -17.85 14.24 9.48
CA TYR A 715 -16.39 14.13 9.51
C TYR A 715 -15.72 15.09 8.52
N ILE A 716 -16.25 15.18 7.29
CA ILE A 716 -15.74 16.10 6.26
C ILE A 716 -15.85 17.56 6.72
N PHE A 717 -17.00 17.99 7.22
CA PHE A 717 -17.23 19.40 7.59
C PHE A 717 -16.67 19.80 8.96
N GLN A 718 -16.32 18.84 9.82
CA GLN A 718 -15.59 19.08 11.06
C GLN A 718 -14.09 19.21 10.85
N SER A 719 -13.54 18.58 9.80
CA SER A 719 -12.12 18.66 9.44
C SER A 719 -11.69 20.09 9.11
N PRO A 720 -10.45 20.52 9.47
CA PRO A 720 -9.90 21.80 9.03
C PRO A 720 -9.85 21.93 7.50
N ASP A 721 -9.63 20.81 6.80
CA ASP A 721 -9.49 20.75 5.33
C ASP A 721 -10.81 20.53 4.58
N TRP A 722 -11.95 20.79 5.23
CA TRP A 722 -13.29 20.63 4.65
C TRP A 722 -13.45 21.33 3.29
N LYS A 723 -12.71 22.44 3.07
CA LYS A 723 -12.70 23.19 1.80
C LYS A 723 -12.20 22.32 0.64
N ARG A 724 -11.08 21.62 0.84
CA ARG A 724 -10.51 20.73 -0.18
C ARG A 724 -11.42 19.54 -0.41
N SER A 725 -11.97 18.96 0.67
CA SER A 725 -12.94 17.86 0.57
C SER A 725 -14.19 18.26 -0.22
N LEU A 726 -14.77 19.44 0.06
CA LEU A 726 -15.95 19.90 -0.67
C LEU A 726 -15.65 20.15 -2.15
N GLN A 727 -14.47 20.69 -2.48
CA GLN A 727 -14.04 20.85 -3.88
C GLN A 727 -13.93 19.50 -4.59
N LEU A 728 -13.28 18.51 -3.97
CA LEU A 728 -13.13 17.18 -4.54
C LEU A 728 -14.49 16.47 -4.71
N LEU A 729 -15.41 16.62 -3.75
CA LEU A 729 -16.81 16.16 -3.91
C LEU A 729 -17.51 16.86 -5.09
N GLY A 730 -17.21 18.13 -5.33
CA GLY A 730 -17.71 18.89 -6.48
C GLY A 730 -17.15 18.38 -7.81
N GLU A 731 -15.83 18.16 -7.88
CA GLU A 731 -15.12 17.60 -9.04
C GLU A 731 -15.68 16.21 -9.43
N LEU A 732 -15.92 15.35 -8.43
CA LEU A 732 -16.52 14.02 -8.61
C LEU A 732 -18.04 14.05 -8.85
N LYS A 733 -18.68 15.23 -8.82
CA LYS A 733 -20.16 15.38 -8.86
C LYS A 733 -20.90 14.61 -7.76
N ALA A 734 -20.21 14.25 -6.68
CA ALA A 734 -20.73 13.43 -5.58
C ALA A 734 -21.88 14.11 -4.81
N LEU A 735 -21.96 15.45 -4.86
CA LEU A 735 -23.08 16.20 -4.27
C LEU A 735 -24.45 15.82 -4.86
N ARG A 736 -24.48 15.28 -6.08
CA ARG A 736 -25.71 14.76 -6.69
C ARG A 736 -26.30 13.57 -5.91
N CYS A 737 -25.48 12.86 -5.12
CA CYS A 737 -25.96 11.84 -4.20
C CYS A 737 -26.79 12.42 -3.05
N ILE A 738 -26.70 13.72 -2.73
CA ILE A 738 -27.60 14.40 -1.78
C ILE A 738 -28.89 14.78 -2.49
N HIS A 739 -28.80 15.43 -3.64
CA HIS A 739 -29.93 15.76 -4.51
C HIS A 739 -29.46 15.93 -5.96
N PRO A 740 -30.18 15.44 -6.99
CA PRO A 740 -29.71 15.45 -8.39
C PRO A 740 -29.29 16.82 -8.92
N THR A 741 -29.95 17.88 -8.46
CA THR A 741 -29.66 19.27 -8.87
C THR A 741 -28.57 19.96 -8.04
N LEU A 742 -28.02 19.30 -7.02
CA LEU A 742 -27.01 19.88 -6.15
C LEU A 742 -25.62 19.75 -6.77
N GLU A 743 -25.06 20.88 -7.18
CA GLU A 743 -23.72 20.98 -7.74
C GLU A 743 -22.95 22.12 -7.08
N LEU A 744 -21.62 21.96 -7.00
CA LEU A 744 -20.76 22.98 -6.41
C LEU A 744 -20.52 24.14 -7.39
N SER A 745 -21.51 25.01 -7.53
CA SER A 745 -21.39 26.21 -8.35
C SER A 745 -20.46 27.26 -7.72
N PRO A 746 -19.89 28.19 -8.51
CA PRO A 746 -19.15 29.33 -7.96
C PRO A 746 -19.97 30.20 -6.99
N GLN A 747 -21.30 30.18 -7.10
CA GLN A 747 -22.18 30.84 -6.15
C GLN A 747 -22.27 30.08 -4.83
N LEU A 748 -22.53 28.77 -4.89
CA LEU A 748 -22.61 27.91 -3.69
C LEU A 748 -21.27 27.92 -2.93
N TRP A 749 -20.16 27.80 -3.64
CA TRP A 749 -18.82 27.87 -3.05
C TRP A 749 -18.58 29.18 -2.29
N ARG A 750 -19.00 30.32 -2.85
CA ARG A 750 -18.92 31.63 -2.17
C ARG A 750 -19.81 31.68 -0.92
N GLN A 751 -21.00 31.08 -0.97
CA GLN A 751 -21.93 31.05 0.17
C GLN A 751 -21.37 30.23 1.33
N VAL A 752 -20.89 29.00 1.08
CA VAL A 752 -20.32 28.14 2.13
C VAL A 752 -19.08 28.78 2.76
N ARG A 753 -18.17 29.36 1.96
CA ARG A 753 -17.02 30.12 2.46
C ARG A 753 -17.41 31.37 3.26
N SER A 754 -18.54 31.99 2.93
CA SER A 754 -19.02 33.15 3.67
C SER A 754 -19.63 32.75 5.00
N VAL A 755 -20.35 31.62 5.06
CA VAL A 755 -20.83 31.05 6.32
C VAL A 755 -19.68 30.68 7.24
N ASP A 756 -18.61 30.06 6.73
CA ASP A 756 -17.42 29.74 7.52
C ASP A 756 -16.82 30.99 8.19
N ARG A 757 -16.70 32.10 7.43
CA ARG A 757 -16.24 33.39 7.97
C ARG A 757 -17.22 34.00 8.98
N CYS A 758 -18.52 33.87 8.74
CA CYS A 758 -19.55 34.35 9.67
C CYS A 758 -19.51 33.56 10.99
N LEU A 759 -19.38 32.24 10.95
CA LEU A 759 -19.29 31.38 12.13
C LEU A 759 -18.06 31.72 12.97
N GLN A 760 -16.88 31.87 12.33
CA GLN A 760 -15.65 32.28 13.01
C GLN A 760 -15.77 33.67 13.68
N ARG A 761 -16.55 34.58 13.09
CA ARG A 761 -16.69 35.96 13.59
C ARG A 761 -17.76 36.11 14.67
N PHE A 762 -18.91 35.46 14.50
CA PHE A 762 -20.11 35.67 15.33
C PHE A 762 -20.38 34.55 16.32
N ASP A 763 -19.70 33.41 16.19
CA ASP A 763 -19.76 32.32 17.15
C ASP A 763 -18.35 31.78 17.47
N PRO A 764 -17.44 32.63 17.98
CA PRO A 764 -16.07 32.23 18.28
C PRO A 764 -16.00 31.18 19.40
N GLU A 765 -16.97 31.19 20.32
CA GLU A 765 -17.10 30.22 21.41
C GLU A 765 -17.70 28.88 20.95
N LYS A 766 -18.02 28.71 19.66
CA LYS A 766 -18.59 27.48 19.05
C LYS A 766 -19.84 26.97 19.78
N LYS A 767 -20.75 27.87 20.15
CA LYS A 767 -22.06 27.49 20.73
C LYS A 767 -22.93 26.77 19.69
N LEU A 768 -22.69 27.01 18.41
CA LEU A 768 -23.37 26.33 17.30
C LEU A 768 -22.55 25.14 16.80
N ASN A 769 -23.24 24.13 16.25
CA ASN A 769 -22.62 23.05 15.49
C ASN A 769 -22.17 23.57 14.11
N HIS A 770 -20.95 24.11 14.01
CA HIS A 770 -20.46 24.75 12.76
C HIS A 770 -20.55 23.84 11.53
N TRP A 771 -20.29 22.54 11.69
CA TRP A 771 -20.39 21.56 10.60
C TRP A 771 -21.83 21.43 10.06
N GLU A 772 -22.83 21.48 10.95
CA GLU A 772 -24.24 21.36 10.61
C GLU A 772 -24.70 22.62 9.85
N VAL A 773 -24.28 23.80 10.31
CA VAL A 773 -24.57 25.07 9.62
C VAL A 773 -23.93 25.12 8.22
N ARG A 774 -22.73 24.54 8.02
CA ARG A 774 -22.12 24.41 6.68
C ARG A 774 -22.96 23.50 5.78
N LEU A 775 -23.45 22.38 6.31
CA LEU A 775 -24.33 21.44 5.59
C LEU A 775 -25.68 22.09 5.26
N GLU A 776 -26.23 22.91 6.15
CA GLU A 776 -27.46 23.65 5.91
C GLU A 776 -27.37 24.58 4.71
N VAL A 777 -26.21 25.18 4.44
CA VAL A 777 -26.01 26.02 3.24
C VAL A 777 -26.18 25.20 1.96
N LEU A 778 -25.67 23.96 1.94
CA LEU A 778 -25.84 23.08 0.79
C LEU A 778 -27.32 22.74 0.57
N VAL A 779 -28.03 22.38 1.63
CA VAL A 779 -29.47 22.06 1.53
C VAL A 779 -30.28 23.30 1.18
N ALA A 780 -29.94 24.46 1.75
CA ALA A 780 -30.63 25.72 1.50
C ALA A 780 -30.41 26.27 0.08
N TYR A 781 -29.40 25.78 -0.65
CA TYR A 781 -29.18 26.11 -2.06
C TYR A 781 -30.21 25.42 -2.98
N LEU A 782 -30.85 24.34 -2.52
CA LEU A 782 -31.93 23.67 -3.25
C LEU A 782 -33.18 24.55 -3.34
N SER A 783 -34.04 24.25 -4.31
CA SER A 783 -35.38 24.83 -4.40
C SER A 783 -36.17 24.59 -3.10
N PRO A 784 -36.99 25.55 -2.65
CA PRO A 784 -37.69 25.48 -1.35
C PRO A 784 -38.46 24.18 -1.12
N GLU A 785 -39.10 23.64 -2.16
CA GLU A 785 -39.87 22.39 -2.14
C GLU A 785 -39.07 21.12 -1.77
N TYR A 786 -37.74 21.12 -1.96
CA TYR A 786 -36.89 19.95 -1.68
C TYR A 786 -36.19 20.01 -0.31
N ARG A 787 -36.08 21.21 0.29
CA ARG A 787 -35.23 21.43 1.48
C ARG A 787 -35.68 20.59 2.69
N GLU A 788 -36.99 20.58 2.97
CA GLU A 788 -37.58 19.82 4.09
C GLU A 788 -37.36 18.32 3.90
N LYS A 789 -37.65 17.79 2.71
CA LYS A 789 -37.47 16.36 2.38
C LYS A 789 -36.02 15.91 2.52
N VAL A 790 -35.07 16.67 1.98
CA VAL A 790 -33.64 16.34 2.06
C VAL A 790 -33.13 16.43 3.51
N ALA A 791 -33.59 17.42 4.29
CA ALA A 791 -33.23 17.56 5.69
C ALA A 791 -33.77 16.41 6.56
N HIS A 792 -34.99 15.93 6.29
CA HIS A 792 -35.54 14.74 6.92
C HIS A 792 -34.75 13.47 6.56
N ASN A 793 -34.40 13.28 5.29
CA ASN A 793 -33.60 12.13 4.85
C ASN A 793 -32.23 12.11 5.54
N LEU A 794 -31.55 13.26 5.65
CA LEU A 794 -30.29 13.37 6.39
C LEU A 794 -30.46 13.35 7.92
N GLN A 795 -31.68 13.17 8.43
CA GLN A 795 -32.02 13.14 9.85
C GLN A 795 -31.44 14.33 10.62
N LEU A 796 -31.59 15.54 10.08
CA LEU A 796 -31.15 16.77 10.74
C LEU A 796 -32.04 17.10 11.94
N GLN A 797 -31.55 17.95 12.85
CA GLN A 797 -32.30 18.31 14.06
C GLN A 797 -33.63 19.00 13.70
N ALA A 798 -34.68 18.81 14.51
CA ALA A 798 -36.00 19.40 14.25
C ALA A 798 -35.96 20.92 14.05
N GLY A 799 -35.16 21.63 14.85
CA GLY A 799 -34.95 23.07 14.69
C GLY A 799 -34.25 23.45 13.37
N THR A 800 -33.42 22.57 12.83
CA THR A 800 -32.76 22.75 11.51
C THR A 800 -33.75 22.56 10.37
N ILE A 801 -34.61 21.55 10.46
CA ILE A 801 -35.67 21.30 9.47
C ILE A 801 -36.63 22.49 9.39
N GLU A 802 -37.14 22.96 10.53
CA GLU A 802 -38.06 24.11 10.59
C GLU A 802 -37.43 25.39 10.06
N ARG A 803 -36.12 25.59 10.31
CA ARG A 803 -35.36 26.72 9.78
C ARG A 803 -35.23 26.66 8.25
N LEU A 804 -34.92 25.50 7.69
CA LEU A 804 -34.83 25.31 6.23
C LEU A 804 -36.18 25.48 5.53
N LYS A 805 -37.27 25.05 6.18
CA LYS A 805 -38.65 25.21 5.71
C LYS A 805 -39.09 26.68 5.68
N SER A 806 -38.84 27.42 6.76
CA SER A 806 -39.22 28.83 6.89
C SER A 806 -38.24 29.82 6.24
N LEU A 807 -37.12 29.33 5.68
CA LEU A 807 -36.05 30.17 5.13
C LEU A 807 -36.54 31.10 4.01
N GLU A 808 -37.31 30.57 3.06
CA GLU A 808 -37.71 31.35 1.88
C GLU A 808 -38.66 32.50 2.26
N SER A 809 -39.65 32.21 3.12
CA SER A 809 -40.62 33.22 3.59
C SER A 809 -39.95 34.29 4.45
N ALA A 810 -39.06 33.90 5.37
CA ALA A 810 -38.31 34.84 6.20
C ALA A 810 -37.35 35.70 5.37
N LYS A 811 -36.62 35.11 4.41
CA LYS A 811 -35.74 35.84 3.50
C LYS A 811 -36.51 36.88 2.69
N ASN A 812 -37.65 36.50 2.11
CA ASN A 812 -38.47 37.42 1.30
C ASN A 812 -39.05 38.56 2.17
N LYS A 813 -39.56 38.24 3.36
CA LYS A 813 -40.01 39.24 4.34
C LYS A 813 -38.89 40.22 4.70
N MET A 814 -37.67 39.72 4.93
CA MET A 814 -36.52 40.58 5.24
C MET A 814 -36.10 41.46 4.07
N ILE A 815 -36.03 40.92 2.85
CA ILE A 815 -35.68 41.69 1.66
C ILE A 815 -36.69 42.82 1.43
N GLU A 816 -37.99 42.51 1.51
CA GLU A 816 -39.05 43.49 1.33
C GLU A 816 -39.02 44.56 2.43
N THR A 817 -38.96 44.15 3.70
CA THR A 817 -39.01 45.10 4.83
C THR A 817 -37.75 45.98 4.85
N VAL A 818 -36.57 45.41 4.57
CA VAL A 818 -35.32 46.18 4.54
C VAL A 818 -35.32 47.25 3.45
N SER A 819 -36.02 47.01 2.34
CA SER A 819 -36.16 48.02 1.27
C SER A 819 -37.08 49.20 1.63
N LYS A 820 -37.97 49.02 2.62
CA LYS A 820 -38.99 50.00 3.04
C LYS A 820 -38.65 50.69 4.38
N SER A 821 -37.74 50.14 5.16
CA SER A 821 -37.34 50.67 6.47
C SER A 821 -36.19 51.67 6.36
N GLU A 822 -36.26 52.73 7.16
CA GLU A 822 -35.21 53.76 7.25
C GLU A 822 -34.55 53.81 8.64
N LYS A 823 -35.29 53.45 9.69
CA LYS A 823 -34.86 53.55 11.09
C LYS A 823 -34.14 52.29 11.59
N ASN A 824 -33.18 52.46 12.50
CA ASN A 824 -32.39 51.36 13.07
C ASN A 824 -33.25 50.42 13.92
N SER A 825 -34.18 50.98 14.69
CA SER A 825 -35.12 50.24 15.52
C SER A 825 -35.99 49.26 14.71
N GLN A 826 -36.44 49.68 13.52
CA GLN A 826 -37.21 48.82 12.61
C GLN A 826 -36.40 47.59 12.18
N PHE A 827 -35.11 47.76 11.88
CA PHE A 827 -34.23 46.65 11.54
C PHE A 827 -33.96 45.74 12.75
N PHE A 828 -33.75 46.31 13.95
CA PHE A 828 -33.56 45.53 15.17
C PHE A 828 -34.76 44.63 15.46
N TRP A 829 -35.97 45.17 15.46
CA TRP A 829 -37.20 44.41 15.69
C TRP A 829 -37.52 43.41 14.59
N LEU A 830 -37.08 43.68 13.36
CA LEU A 830 -37.16 42.72 12.26
C LEU A 830 -36.25 41.51 12.49
N PHE A 831 -35.03 41.70 13.01
CA PHE A 831 -34.05 40.62 13.16
C PHE A 831 -34.14 39.87 14.50
N LYS A 832 -34.57 40.53 15.59
CA LYS A 832 -34.67 39.98 16.95
C LYS A 832 -35.38 38.62 17.06
N PRO A 833 -36.46 38.32 16.31
CA PRO A 833 -37.15 37.03 16.42
C PRO A 833 -36.36 35.83 15.86
N TYR A 834 -35.32 36.06 15.07
CA TYR A 834 -34.61 35.02 14.33
C TYR A 834 -33.34 34.58 15.06
N SER A 835 -33.05 33.28 15.02
CA SER A 835 -31.81 32.72 15.58
C SER A 835 -30.58 33.14 14.77
N LEU A 836 -29.39 33.08 15.39
CA LEU A 836 -28.12 33.38 14.73
C LEU A 836 -27.92 32.55 13.45
N SER A 837 -28.18 31.24 13.49
CA SER A 837 -28.08 30.36 12.31
C SER A 837 -29.00 30.82 11.17
N MET A 838 -30.23 31.24 11.48
CA MET A 838 -31.17 31.75 10.48
C MET A 838 -30.69 33.05 9.85
N LEU A 839 -30.20 33.99 10.67
CA LEU A 839 -29.65 35.26 10.19
C LEU A 839 -28.42 35.04 9.30
N ILE A 840 -27.53 34.11 9.66
CA ILE A 840 -26.36 33.75 8.84
C ILE A 840 -26.79 33.17 7.49
N LEU A 841 -27.73 32.21 7.47
CA LEU A 841 -28.24 31.61 6.24
C LEU A 841 -28.87 32.66 5.32
N ILE A 842 -29.70 33.55 5.86
CA ILE A 842 -30.32 34.65 5.08
C ILE A 842 -29.24 35.60 4.56
N ALA A 843 -28.27 35.98 5.40
CA ALA A 843 -27.22 36.94 5.03
C ALA A 843 -26.37 36.48 3.84
N VAL A 844 -26.01 35.19 3.78
CA VAL A 844 -25.18 34.65 2.68
C VAL A 844 -25.94 34.49 1.37
N GLN A 845 -27.27 34.29 1.43
CA GLN A 845 -28.13 34.17 0.25
C GLN A 845 -28.72 35.50 -0.22
N SER A 846 -28.70 36.54 0.62
CA SER A 846 -29.31 37.83 0.32
C SER A 846 -28.34 38.83 -0.34
N PRO A 847 -28.88 39.86 -1.01
CA PRO A 847 -28.09 40.97 -1.56
C PRO A 847 -27.26 41.71 -0.50
N ARG A 848 -26.26 42.46 -0.97
CA ARG A 848 -25.30 43.20 -0.11
C ARG A 848 -25.99 44.15 0.88
N GLN A 849 -27.12 44.76 0.50
CA GLN A 849 -27.85 45.70 1.35
C GLN A 849 -28.39 45.01 2.62
N VAL A 850 -29.16 43.93 2.47
CA VAL A 850 -29.69 43.12 3.58
C VAL A 850 -28.56 42.56 4.43
N ARG A 851 -27.52 42.00 3.79
CA ARG A 851 -26.35 41.46 4.48
C ARG A 851 -25.66 42.50 5.37
N LYS A 852 -25.52 43.75 4.89
CA LYS A 852 -24.93 44.84 5.67
C LYS A 852 -25.76 45.15 6.91
N ARG A 853 -27.09 45.15 6.81
CA ARG A 853 -27.99 45.40 7.95
C ARG A 853 -27.95 44.28 8.98
N ILE A 854 -27.97 43.01 8.54
CA ILE A 854 -27.80 41.87 9.44
C ILE A 854 -26.44 41.94 10.15
N TRP A 855 -25.38 42.33 9.44
CA TRP A 855 -24.06 42.52 10.05
C TRP A 855 -24.05 43.60 11.13
N GLN A 856 -24.69 44.76 10.87
CA GLN A 856 -24.84 45.83 11.86
C GLN A 856 -25.63 45.36 13.09
N TYR A 857 -26.70 44.59 12.88
CA TYR A 857 -27.46 44.02 13.99
C TYR A 857 -26.60 43.12 14.88
N LEU A 858 -25.88 42.15 14.29
CA LEU A 858 -25.06 41.17 15.00
C LEU A 858 -23.82 41.78 15.68
N THR A 859 -23.40 42.99 15.30
CA THR A 859 -22.16 43.63 15.84
C THR A 859 -22.41 44.85 16.71
N GLN A 860 -23.51 45.57 16.46
CA GLN A 860 -23.76 46.88 17.09
C GLN A 860 -25.08 46.86 17.84
N TRP A 861 -26.20 46.54 17.17
CA TRP A 861 -27.52 46.76 17.76
C TRP A 861 -27.92 45.70 18.79
N GLN A 862 -27.49 44.45 18.63
CA GLN A 862 -27.81 43.38 19.58
C GLN A 862 -27.19 43.61 20.97
N GLU A 863 -26.07 44.33 21.05
CA GLU A 863 -25.38 44.65 22.31
C GLU A 863 -25.96 45.88 23.02
N VAL A 864 -26.83 46.65 22.36
CA VAL A 864 -27.46 47.83 22.97
C VAL A 864 -28.46 47.39 24.03
N LYS A 865 -28.20 47.77 25.28
CA LYS A 865 -29.12 47.57 26.42
C LYS A 865 -29.88 48.87 26.71
N PRO A 866 -31.13 48.80 27.18
CA PRO A 866 -31.85 49.98 27.62
C PRO A 866 -31.07 50.68 28.74
N ALA A 867 -31.05 52.02 28.75
CA ALA A 867 -30.34 52.82 29.75
C ALA A 867 -30.89 52.65 31.17
N LEU A 868 -32.14 52.17 31.28
CA LEU A 868 -32.83 51.85 32.52
C LEU A 868 -33.25 50.38 32.49
N ASN A 869 -33.15 49.69 33.61
CA ASN A 869 -33.60 48.30 33.75
C ASN A 869 -34.88 48.20 34.62
N GLY A 870 -35.43 47.00 34.76
CA GLY A 870 -36.65 46.78 35.53
C GLY A 870 -36.56 47.12 37.02
N ASN A 871 -35.34 47.15 37.60
CA ASN A 871 -35.15 47.60 38.98
C ASN A 871 -35.15 49.14 39.06
N ASP A 872 -34.61 49.82 38.05
CA ASP A 872 -34.68 51.27 37.95
C ASP A 872 -36.15 51.74 37.84
N LEU A 873 -36.98 51.05 37.03
CA LEU A 873 -38.42 51.34 36.94
C LEU A 873 -39.16 51.19 38.28
N LYS A 874 -38.81 50.18 39.08
CA LYS A 874 -39.36 50.01 40.44
C LYS A 874 -38.94 51.14 41.37
N ALA A 875 -37.66 51.53 41.31
CA ALA A 875 -37.12 52.63 42.12
C ALA A 875 -37.78 53.98 41.78
N MET A 876 -38.23 54.15 40.53
CA MET A 876 -38.96 55.34 40.06
C MET A 876 -40.45 55.33 40.42
N GLY A 877 -40.99 54.28 41.05
CA GLY A 877 -42.38 54.24 41.52
C GLY A 877 -43.36 53.45 40.64
N TYR A 878 -42.91 52.86 39.52
CA TYR A 878 -43.77 52.03 38.67
C TYR A 878 -44.06 50.68 39.33
N LYS A 879 -45.33 50.24 39.30
CA LYS A 879 -45.73 48.93 39.83
C LYS A 879 -45.39 47.82 38.84
N PRO A 880 -44.75 46.71 39.28
CA PRO A 880 -44.44 45.58 38.39
C PRO A 880 -45.69 45.08 37.66
N SER A 881 -45.69 45.16 36.33
CA SER A 881 -46.82 44.76 35.49
C SER A 881 -46.34 44.27 34.13
N HIS A 882 -47.26 43.71 33.32
CA HIS A 882 -46.98 43.34 31.93
C HIS A 882 -46.51 44.54 31.07
N GLN A 883 -46.76 45.78 31.51
CA GLN A 883 -46.32 46.99 30.81
C GLN A 883 -44.82 47.26 30.93
N PHE A 884 -44.12 46.66 31.90
CA PHE A 884 -42.66 46.85 32.04
C PHE A 884 -41.89 46.47 30.79
N LYS A 885 -42.32 45.38 30.14
CA LYS A 885 -41.70 44.94 28.88
C LYS A 885 -41.92 45.97 27.78
N GLN A 886 -43.14 46.50 27.65
CA GLN A 886 -43.48 47.50 26.65
C GLN A 886 -42.69 48.80 26.86
N ILE A 887 -42.59 49.26 28.11
CA ILE A 887 -41.82 50.45 28.48
C ILE A 887 -40.34 50.30 28.12
N LEU A 888 -39.74 49.16 28.44
CA LEU A 888 -38.33 48.89 28.13
C LEU A 888 -38.07 48.68 26.63
N ASP A 889 -39.01 48.06 25.92
CA ASP A 889 -38.94 47.86 24.47
C ASP A 889 -39.07 49.21 23.72
N ASP A 890 -39.93 50.12 24.18
CA ASP A 890 -40.07 51.49 23.63
C ASP A 890 -38.83 52.34 23.92
N LEU A 891 -38.30 52.26 25.14
CA LEU A 891 -37.05 52.94 25.49
C LEU A 891 -35.89 52.45 24.62
N LEU A 892 -35.79 51.14 24.41
CA LEU A 892 -34.78 50.54 23.53
C LEU A 892 -34.96 51.00 22.07
N THR A 893 -36.21 51.12 21.60
CA THR A 893 -36.53 51.60 20.24
C THR A 893 -35.98 53.00 19.99
N VAL A 894 -36.23 53.92 20.92
CA VAL A 894 -35.80 55.32 20.81
C VAL A 894 -34.28 55.46 20.98
N MET A 895 -33.67 54.61 21.81
CA MET A 895 -32.20 54.54 21.93
C MET A 895 -31.53 54.00 20.66
N LEU A 896 -32.09 52.98 20.01
CA LEU A 896 -31.56 52.41 18.78
C LEU A 896 -31.57 53.40 17.60
N ASP A 897 -32.55 54.31 17.59
CA ASP A 897 -32.67 55.39 16.59
C ASP A 897 -31.81 56.62 16.92
N GLY A 898 -31.10 56.62 18.07
CA GLY A 898 -30.18 57.69 18.47
C GLY A 898 -30.86 58.93 19.04
N GLU A 899 -32.14 58.83 19.42
CA GLU A 899 -32.92 59.94 19.99
C GLU A 899 -32.65 60.11 21.51
N ILE A 900 -32.17 59.06 22.20
CA ILE A 900 -31.84 59.05 23.63
C ILE A 900 -30.46 58.41 23.81
N CYS A 901 -29.58 59.08 24.55
CA CYS A 901 -28.17 58.70 24.68
C CYS A 901 -27.73 58.47 26.14
N ASP A 902 -28.50 58.98 27.11
CA ASP A 902 -28.13 58.98 28.52
C ASP A 902 -29.31 58.67 29.44
N ARG A 903 -29.00 58.44 30.72
CA ARG A 903 -30.00 58.07 31.74
C ARG A 903 -31.01 59.20 31.98
N ALA A 904 -30.59 60.46 31.93
CA ALA A 904 -31.46 61.61 32.18
C ALA A 904 -32.52 61.77 31.08
N SER A 905 -32.12 61.61 29.81
CA SER A 905 -33.05 61.63 28.66
C SER A 905 -33.98 60.41 28.66
N ALA A 906 -33.52 59.25 29.14
CA ALA A 906 -34.36 58.06 29.35
C ALA A 906 -35.44 58.30 30.42
N GLU A 907 -35.09 58.91 31.57
CA GLU A 907 -36.04 59.22 32.63
C GLU A 907 -37.08 60.26 32.19
N ALA A 908 -36.66 61.30 31.44
CA ALA A 908 -37.55 62.31 30.87
C ALA A 908 -38.53 61.72 29.84
N PHE A 909 -38.08 60.76 29.02
CA PHE A 909 -38.93 60.06 28.06
C PHE A 909 -40.03 59.25 28.77
N LEU A 910 -39.70 58.58 29.87
CA LEU A 910 -40.67 57.82 30.67
C LEU A 910 -41.71 58.73 31.31
N GLN A 911 -41.30 59.85 31.92
CA GLN A 911 -42.24 60.81 32.52
C GLN A 911 -43.21 61.40 31.50
N ARG A 912 -42.77 61.57 30.25
CA ARG A 912 -43.59 62.15 29.17
C ARG A 912 -44.59 61.15 28.57
N ASN A 913 -44.16 59.91 28.32
CA ASN A 913 -44.96 58.93 27.57
C ASN A 913 -45.67 57.90 28.47
N TYR A 914 -45.20 57.74 29.70
CA TYR A 914 -45.71 56.79 30.69
C TYR A 914 -45.86 57.45 32.08
N PRO A 915 -46.67 58.51 32.24
CA PRO A 915 -46.84 59.14 33.56
C PRO A 915 -47.43 58.16 34.59
N LEU A 916 -46.94 58.24 35.82
CA LEU A 916 -47.32 57.39 36.97
C LEU A 916 -48.75 57.59 37.46
#